data_AF-H9F956-F1
#
_entry.id   AF-H9F956-F1
#
_cell.length_a   1.000
_cell.length_b   1.000
_cell.length_c   1.000
_cell.angle_alpha   90.00
_cell.angle_beta   90.00
_cell.angle_gamma   90.00
#
_symmetry.space_group_name_H-M   'P 1'
#
loop_
_entity.id
_entity.type
_entity.pdbx_description
1 polymer ?
#
loop_
_entity_poly.entity_id
_entity_poly.type
_entity_poly.pdbx_seq_one_letter_code
_entity_poly.pdbx_strand_id
1 'polypeptide(L)'
;AVRVPVTSNLSANITGFLPIHCIYQLLRSRSFTKHKVSIKDWIYRQLCETSTPLHPQLLPLIDVYINSILTPASKSNPEATNQPVTEQEILNIFQGVTGGDNIRLNQRFSITAQLLVLYYILSYEEALLANTKTLAAMQRKPKSYSSSLMDQIPIKFLIRQAQGLQQELGGLHSALLRLLATNYPHLCIVDDWICEEEITGTDALLRRMLLTNNAKNHSPKQLQEAFSAVPVNHTQVMQIIEHLTLLSASELIPYAEVLTSNMSQLLNSGVPRRILQTVNKLWMVLNTVMPRRLWVMTVNALQPSMKFVRQQKYTQNDLMIDPLIVLRCDQRVHRCPPLMDITLHMLNGYLLASKAYLSAHLKETEQDRPSQNNTIGLVGQTDAPEVTREELKNALLAAQDSAAVQILLEICLPTEEEKANGVNPDSLLRNVQSVITTNTPNKGMEEGEDNLLCNLREVQCLICCLLHQMYIADPNIAKLVHFQGYPCELLPLTVAGIPSMHICLDFIPELIAQPELEKQIFAIQLLSHLCIQYALPKSLSVARLAVNVMGTLLTVLTQAKRYAFFMPTLPSLVSFCRAFPPLYEDIMSLLIQIGQVCASDVATQTRDIDPIITRLQQIKEKPSGWSQLCKDSSYKNGSRDTGSMDPDVQLCHCIERTVIEIINMSVSGI
;
A
#
# COMPACT_ATOMS: atom_id res chain seq x y z
N ALA A 1 -41.92 -27.45 21.10
CA ALA A 1 -40.63 -26.73 20.93
C ALA A 1 -40.74 -25.56 19.96
N VAL A 2 -41.14 -25.73 18.69
CA VAL A 2 -41.17 -24.61 17.72
C VAL A 2 -42.27 -23.56 17.99
N ARG A 3 -43.34 -23.93 18.71
CA ARG A 3 -44.38 -22.99 19.17
C ARG A 3 -44.03 -22.26 20.48
N VAL A 4 -42.85 -22.50 21.04
CA VAL A 4 -42.45 -21.85 22.29
C VAL A 4 -42.10 -20.40 21.97
N PRO A 5 -42.66 -19.41 22.70
CA PRO A 5 -42.33 -18.01 22.46
C PRO A 5 -40.84 -17.76 22.70
N VAL A 6 -40.30 -16.75 22.01
CA VAL A 6 -38.94 -16.26 22.29
C VAL A 6 -38.89 -15.65 23.68
N THR A 7 -37.76 -15.78 24.35
CA THR A 7 -37.53 -15.13 25.65
C THR A 7 -37.23 -13.66 25.40
N SER A 8 -38.04 -12.77 25.99
CA SER A 8 -37.79 -11.33 25.93
C SER A 8 -36.67 -10.89 26.87
N ASN A 9 -35.82 -9.96 26.40
CA ASN A 9 -34.61 -9.48 27.07
C ASN A 9 -33.75 -10.62 27.63
N LEU A 10 -33.42 -11.58 26.76
CA LEU A 10 -32.61 -12.72 27.15
C LEU A 10 -31.23 -12.23 27.61
N SER A 11 -30.90 -12.50 28.87
CA SER A 11 -29.60 -12.21 29.47
C SER A 11 -29.09 -13.41 30.28
N ALA A 12 -27.79 -13.41 30.59
CA ALA A 12 -27.16 -14.45 31.43
C ALA A 12 -27.67 -14.49 32.87
N ASN A 13 -28.37 -13.43 33.33
CA ASN A 13 -28.88 -13.32 34.69
C ASN A 13 -30.21 -14.06 34.90
N ILE A 14 -30.87 -14.52 33.84
CA ILE A 14 -32.16 -15.23 33.96
C ILE A 14 -31.91 -16.67 34.41
N THR A 15 -32.40 -17.01 35.60
CA THR A 15 -32.28 -18.35 36.17
C THR A 15 -33.32 -19.31 35.59
N GLY A 16 -32.91 -20.51 35.22
CA GLY A 16 -33.79 -21.62 34.80
C GLY A 16 -33.48 -22.17 33.41
N PHE A 17 -34.13 -23.26 33.03
CA PHE A 17 -33.99 -23.83 31.69
C PHE A 17 -34.83 -23.06 30.67
N LEU A 18 -34.18 -22.11 29.99
CA LEU A 18 -34.80 -21.29 28.96
C LEU A 18 -35.05 -22.07 27.65
N PRO A 19 -36.01 -21.63 26.81
CA PRO A 19 -36.27 -22.20 25.48
C PRO A 19 -35.03 -22.39 24.60
N ILE A 20 -34.03 -21.51 24.72
CA ILE A 20 -32.71 -21.61 24.08
C ILE A 20 -32.06 -23.00 24.27
N HIS A 21 -32.09 -23.55 25.48
CA HIS A 21 -31.46 -24.84 25.79
C HIS A 21 -32.14 -25.99 25.04
N CYS A 22 -33.48 -25.97 24.99
CA CYS A 22 -34.26 -26.97 24.27
C CYS A 22 -34.02 -26.86 22.75
N ILE A 23 -34.05 -25.64 22.20
CA ILE A 23 -33.81 -25.41 20.77
C ILE A 23 -32.39 -25.83 20.37
N TYR A 24 -31.38 -25.48 21.18
CA TYR A 24 -30.01 -25.93 20.98
C TYR A 24 -29.90 -27.45 20.93
N GLN A 25 -30.46 -28.16 21.91
CA GLN A 25 -30.39 -29.63 21.97
C GLN A 25 -31.14 -30.29 20.80
N LEU A 26 -32.26 -29.71 20.37
CA LEU A 26 -33.04 -30.21 19.24
C LEU A 26 -32.36 -29.95 17.88
N LEU A 27 -31.63 -28.84 17.73
CA LEU A 27 -30.77 -28.57 16.57
C LEU A 27 -29.56 -29.52 16.56
N ARG A 28 -28.90 -29.72 17.70
CA ARG A 28 -27.76 -30.64 17.85
C ARG A 28 -28.14 -32.08 17.53
N SER A 29 -29.31 -32.54 17.96
CA SER A 29 -29.84 -33.89 17.66
C SER A 29 -30.41 -34.04 16.24
N ARG A 30 -30.37 -32.98 15.41
CA ARG A 30 -30.92 -32.92 14.05
C ARG A 30 -32.41 -33.27 13.96
N SER A 31 -33.15 -33.11 15.06
CA SER A 31 -34.57 -33.49 15.16
C SER A 31 -35.44 -32.65 14.23
N PHE A 32 -35.13 -31.37 14.06
CA PHE A 32 -35.89 -30.47 13.19
C PHE A 32 -35.74 -30.78 11.71
N THR A 33 -34.56 -31.24 11.28
CA THR A 33 -34.32 -31.69 9.91
C THR A 33 -35.07 -32.99 9.63
N LYS A 34 -35.10 -33.92 10.60
CA LYS A 34 -35.86 -35.18 10.49
C LYS A 34 -37.36 -34.95 10.31
N HIS A 35 -37.91 -33.92 10.98
CA HIS A 35 -39.34 -33.60 10.95
C HIS A 35 -39.71 -32.45 10.01
N LYS A 36 -38.78 -31.98 9.17
CA LYS A 36 -38.96 -30.87 8.21
C LYS A 36 -39.58 -29.59 8.83
N VAL A 37 -39.13 -29.17 10.01
CA VAL A 37 -39.55 -27.90 10.63
C VAL A 37 -38.47 -26.82 10.52
N SER A 38 -38.81 -25.67 9.95
CA SER A 38 -37.92 -24.49 9.84
C SER A 38 -37.94 -23.64 11.11
N ILE A 39 -36.76 -23.23 11.59
CA ILE A 39 -36.61 -22.46 12.86
C ILE A 39 -36.01 -21.07 12.66
N LYS A 40 -35.77 -20.71 11.40
CA LYS A 40 -35.24 -19.40 11.00
C LYS A 40 -35.92 -18.24 11.76
N ASP A 41 -37.24 -18.18 11.73
CA ASP A 41 -38.01 -17.08 12.33
C ASP A 41 -37.93 -17.03 13.86
N TRP A 42 -37.72 -18.18 14.50
CA TRP A 42 -37.52 -18.25 15.95
C TRP A 42 -36.12 -17.77 16.33
N ILE A 43 -35.08 -18.21 15.60
CA ILE A 43 -33.70 -17.75 15.81
C ILE A 43 -33.63 -16.24 15.59
N TYR A 44 -34.14 -15.74 14.46
CA TYR A 44 -34.13 -14.32 14.13
C TYR A 44 -34.78 -13.46 15.23
N ARG A 45 -36.00 -13.81 15.65
CA ARG A 45 -36.69 -13.11 16.73
C ARG A 45 -35.96 -13.21 18.06
N GLN A 46 -35.38 -14.37 18.38
CA GLN A 46 -34.64 -14.56 19.62
C GLN A 46 -33.36 -13.72 19.67
N LEU A 47 -32.63 -13.59 18.55
CA LEU A 47 -31.44 -12.75 18.46
C LEU A 47 -31.77 -11.26 18.62
N CYS A 48 -32.89 -10.80 18.03
CA CYS A 48 -33.36 -9.41 18.15
C CYS A 48 -33.69 -9.01 19.59
N GLU A 49 -34.13 -9.97 20.39
CA GLU A 49 -34.66 -9.75 21.74
C GLU A 49 -33.62 -10.11 22.84
N THR A 50 -32.33 -10.16 22.48
CA THR A 50 -31.23 -10.39 23.43
C THR A 50 -30.72 -9.09 24.03
N SER A 51 -30.40 -9.15 25.33
CA SER A 51 -29.83 -8.03 26.07
C SER A 51 -28.54 -8.45 26.76
N THR A 52 -27.82 -7.45 27.27
CA THR A 52 -26.58 -7.65 28.02
C THR A 52 -26.89 -8.00 29.49
N PRO A 53 -26.09 -8.83 30.19
CA PRO A 53 -24.95 -9.65 29.75
C PRO A 53 -25.34 -10.83 28.86
N LEU A 54 -24.43 -11.20 27.95
CA LEU A 54 -24.70 -12.20 26.90
C LEU A 54 -24.87 -13.62 27.46
N HIS A 55 -25.96 -14.29 27.11
CA HIS A 55 -26.20 -15.68 27.52
C HIS A 55 -25.21 -16.67 26.85
N PRO A 56 -24.53 -17.57 27.60
CA PRO A 56 -23.42 -18.38 27.09
C PRO A 56 -23.81 -19.36 25.98
N GLN A 57 -25.08 -19.80 25.96
CA GLN A 57 -25.59 -20.73 24.96
C GLN A 57 -25.88 -20.09 23.58
N LEU A 58 -25.76 -18.76 23.43
CA LEU A 58 -26.09 -18.08 22.17
C LEU A 58 -25.10 -18.37 21.04
N LEU A 59 -23.78 -18.30 21.30
CA LEU A 59 -22.78 -18.59 20.26
C LEU A 59 -22.85 -20.06 19.79
N PRO A 60 -22.88 -21.06 20.69
CA PRO A 60 -23.03 -22.45 20.27
C PRO A 60 -24.36 -22.72 19.55
N LEU A 61 -25.44 -22.00 19.91
CA LEU A 61 -26.72 -22.09 19.21
C LEU A 61 -26.61 -21.60 17.76
N ILE A 62 -25.94 -20.48 17.54
CA ILE A 62 -25.67 -19.95 16.19
C ILE A 62 -24.85 -20.97 15.40
N ASP A 63 -23.78 -21.51 15.98
CA ASP A 63 -22.89 -22.45 15.29
C ASP A 63 -23.61 -23.75 14.87
N VAL A 64 -24.45 -24.33 15.75
CA VAL A 64 -25.24 -25.51 15.37
C VAL A 64 -26.33 -25.18 14.35
N TYR A 65 -26.85 -23.96 14.35
CA TYR A 65 -27.80 -23.49 13.35
C TYR A 65 -27.14 -23.36 11.96
N ILE A 66 -25.96 -22.76 11.89
CA ILE A 66 -25.14 -22.67 10.65
C ILE A 66 -24.85 -24.06 10.09
N ASN A 67 -24.37 -24.97 10.93
CA ASN A 67 -24.12 -26.36 10.55
C ASN A 67 -25.40 -27.12 10.14
N SER A 68 -26.57 -26.69 10.62
CA SER A 68 -27.87 -27.23 10.22
C SER A 68 -28.27 -26.83 8.80
N ILE A 69 -27.82 -25.66 8.33
CA ILE A 69 -28.07 -25.17 6.97
C ILE A 69 -27.13 -25.89 5.98
N LEU A 70 -25.85 -26.02 6.33
CA LEU A 70 -24.80 -26.46 5.39
C LEU A 70 -24.65 -27.99 5.34
N THR A 71 -24.80 -28.70 6.46
CA THR A 71 -24.63 -30.16 6.51
C THR A 71 -25.98 -30.87 6.42
N PRO A 72 -26.22 -31.78 5.45
CA PRO A 72 -27.47 -32.53 5.38
C PRO A 72 -27.58 -33.54 6.51
N ALA A 73 -28.82 -33.86 6.90
CA ALA A 73 -29.07 -34.85 7.96
C ALA A 73 -28.90 -36.31 7.50
N SER A 74 -28.93 -36.59 6.20
CA SER A 74 -28.72 -37.93 5.63
C SER A 74 -28.34 -37.86 4.15
N LYS A 75 -27.58 -38.86 3.66
CA LYS A 75 -27.24 -39.03 2.22
C LYS A 75 -28.47 -39.26 1.34
N SER A 76 -29.59 -39.72 1.92
CA SER A 76 -30.82 -40.09 1.22
C SER A 76 -31.84 -38.96 1.03
N ASN A 77 -31.79 -37.91 1.86
CA ASN A 77 -32.64 -36.72 1.72
C ASN A 77 -31.75 -35.48 1.80
N PRO A 78 -31.32 -34.93 0.65
CA PRO A 78 -30.40 -33.79 0.65
C PRO A 78 -31.05 -32.53 1.24
N GLU A 79 -32.38 -32.39 1.20
CA GLU A 79 -33.10 -31.16 1.50
C GLU A 79 -32.79 -30.55 2.88
N ALA A 80 -32.14 -29.38 2.88
CA ALA A 80 -31.92 -28.62 4.10
C ALA A 80 -33.24 -27.95 4.48
N THR A 81 -33.73 -28.24 5.67
CA THR A 81 -35.01 -27.69 6.16
C THR A 81 -34.90 -26.23 6.58
N ASN A 82 -33.72 -25.81 7.03
CA ASN A 82 -33.48 -24.43 7.47
C ASN A 82 -32.90 -23.61 6.32
N GLN A 83 -33.38 -22.38 6.16
CA GLN A 83 -32.80 -21.41 5.23
C GLN A 83 -31.93 -20.38 5.96
N PRO A 84 -30.92 -19.80 5.28
CA PRO A 84 -30.24 -18.61 5.76
C PRO A 84 -31.23 -17.47 6.06
N VAL A 85 -30.85 -16.57 6.98
CA VAL A 85 -31.60 -15.34 7.21
C VAL A 85 -31.57 -14.50 5.93
N THR A 86 -32.67 -13.84 5.58
CA THR A 86 -32.75 -13.08 4.32
C THR A 86 -32.01 -11.75 4.43
N GLU A 87 -31.49 -11.24 3.32
CA GLU A 87 -30.75 -9.97 3.30
C GLU A 87 -31.61 -8.80 3.79
N GLN A 88 -32.91 -8.78 3.48
CA GLN A 88 -33.83 -7.73 3.94
C GLN A 88 -34.03 -7.75 5.46
N GLU A 89 -34.12 -8.94 6.07
CA GLU A 89 -34.19 -9.10 7.52
C GLU A 89 -32.91 -8.63 8.22
N ILE A 90 -31.75 -8.88 7.59
CA ILE A 90 -30.45 -8.41 8.07
C ILE A 90 -30.39 -6.88 7.99
N LEU A 91 -30.73 -6.29 6.84
CA LEU A 91 -30.71 -4.84 6.65
C LEU A 91 -31.66 -4.11 7.61
N ASN A 92 -32.83 -4.67 7.91
CA ASN A 92 -33.77 -4.10 8.88
C ASN A 92 -33.15 -3.93 10.27
N ILE A 93 -32.18 -4.77 10.66
CA ILE A 93 -31.49 -4.67 11.95
C ILE A 93 -30.46 -3.53 11.97
N PHE A 94 -29.86 -3.24 10.82
CA PHE A 94 -28.83 -2.21 10.66
C PHE A 94 -29.38 -0.85 10.19
N GLN A 95 -30.68 -0.76 9.84
CA GLN A 95 -31.37 0.50 9.56
C GLN A 95 -31.29 1.43 10.79
N GLY A 96 -30.44 2.46 10.70
CA GLY A 96 -30.19 3.43 11.77
C GLY A 96 -28.70 3.61 12.11
N VAL A 97 -27.84 2.64 11.78
CA VAL A 97 -26.38 2.77 11.92
C VAL A 97 -25.74 3.34 10.64
N THR A 98 -26.40 3.15 9.49
CA THR A 98 -25.91 3.47 8.15
C THR A 98 -26.06 4.93 7.69
N GLY A 99 -26.32 5.87 8.61
CA GLY A 99 -26.28 7.30 8.29
C GLY A 99 -27.39 7.81 7.36
N GLY A 100 -28.58 7.22 7.40
CA GLY A 100 -29.78 7.85 6.85
C GLY A 100 -30.31 8.94 7.79
N ASP A 101 -30.96 9.97 7.22
CA ASP A 101 -31.39 11.28 7.78
C ASP A 101 -32.10 11.35 9.16
N ASN A 102 -32.21 10.28 9.95
CA ASN A 102 -32.96 10.24 11.21
C ASN A 102 -32.18 9.54 12.35
N ILE A 103 -31.04 10.11 12.73
CA ILE A 103 -30.06 9.53 13.68
C ILE A 103 -30.58 9.38 15.14
N ARG A 104 -31.70 9.99 15.52
CA ARG A 104 -32.18 9.98 16.93
C ARG A 104 -33.50 9.27 17.21
N LEU A 105 -34.24 8.82 16.19
CA LEU A 105 -35.59 8.26 16.39
C LEU A 105 -35.79 6.80 15.92
N ASN A 106 -34.79 6.14 15.32
CA ASN A 106 -35.03 4.86 14.62
C ASN A 106 -34.03 3.71 14.93
N GLN A 107 -33.27 3.73 16.03
CA GLN A 107 -32.59 2.49 16.48
C GLN A 107 -33.62 1.55 17.11
N ARG A 108 -34.27 0.73 16.26
CA ARG A 108 -35.25 -0.27 16.71
C ARG A 108 -34.62 -1.50 17.36
N PHE A 109 -33.33 -1.76 17.10
CA PHE A 109 -32.62 -2.96 17.57
C PHE A 109 -31.37 -2.59 18.36
N SER A 110 -31.07 -3.37 19.39
CA SER A 110 -29.93 -3.19 20.29
C SER A 110 -28.59 -3.52 19.63
N ILE A 111 -27.49 -3.01 20.21
CA ILE A 111 -26.11 -3.31 19.78
C ILE A 111 -25.82 -4.81 19.90
N THR A 112 -26.34 -5.47 20.94
CA THR A 112 -26.20 -6.93 21.13
C THR A 112 -26.79 -7.71 19.96
N ALA A 113 -27.99 -7.35 19.50
CA ALA A 113 -28.64 -7.97 18.34
C ALA A 113 -27.81 -7.76 17.07
N GLN A 114 -27.32 -6.53 16.84
CA GLN A 114 -26.46 -6.20 15.70
C GLN A 114 -25.16 -7.03 15.70
N LEU A 115 -24.51 -7.19 16.85
CA LEU A 115 -23.28 -7.98 16.99
C LEU A 115 -23.51 -9.48 16.80
N LEU A 116 -24.62 -10.02 17.31
CA LEU A 116 -24.95 -11.44 17.13
C LEU A 116 -25.28 -11.77 15.68
N VAL A 117 -25.99 -10.88 14.99
CA VAL A 117 -26.27 -11.04 13.56
C VAL A 117 -25.00 -10.90 12.73
N LEU A 118 -24.11 -9.96 13.07
CA LEU A 118 -22.80 -9.87 12.44
C LEU A 118 -21.98 -11.15 12.65
N TYR A 119 -21.93 -11.70 13.87
CA TYR A 119 -21.29 -12.98 14.15
C TYR A 119 -21.90 -14.12 13.31
N TYR A 120 -23.24 -14.18 13.22
CA TYR A 120 -23.92 -15.16 12.37
C TYR A 120 -23.49 -15.05 10.90
N ILE A 121 -23.40 -13.84 10.34
CA ILE A 121 -23.00 -13.61 8.95
C ILE A 121 -21.55 -14.07 8.73
N LEU A 122 -20.62 -13.62 9.57
CA LEU A 122 -19.21 -13.95 9.42
C LEU A 122 -18.94 -15.46 9.62
N SER A 123 -19.59 -16.08 10.60
CA SER A 123 -19.52 -17.53 10.82
C SER A 123 -20.18 -18.32 9.69
N TYR A 124 -21.22 -17.78 9.04
CA TYR A 124 -21.82 -18.39 7.86
C TYR A 124 -20.85 -18.38 6.68
N GLU A 125 -20.18 -17.26 6.41
CA GLU A 125 -19.16 -17.15 5.37
C GLU A 125 -17.99 -18.11 5.65
N GLU A 126 -17.45 -18.14 6.87
CA GLU A 126 -16.36 -19.06 7.23
C GLU A 126 -16.79 -20.53 7.02
N ALA A 127 -17.99 -20.89 7.48
CA ALA A 127 -18.51 -22.25 7.34
C ALA A 127 -18.84 -22.63 5.89
N LEU A 128 -19.26 -21.67 5.06
CA LEU A 128 -19.43 -21.85 3.62
C LEU A 128 -18.10 -22.23 2.97
N LEU A 129 -17.05 -21.42 3.19
CA LEU A 129 -15.72 -21.68 2.64
C LEU A 129 -15.12 -22.99 3.14
N ALA A 130 -15.34 -23.35 4.41
CA ALA A 130 -14.82 -24.59 4.99
C ALA A 130 -15.49 -25.85 4.40
N ASN A 131 -16.78 -25.79 4.07
CA ASN A 131 -17.56 -26.93 3.59
C ASN A 131 -17.70 -26.98 2.05
N THR A 132 -16.99 -26.12 1.30
CA THR A 132 -17.14 -26.04 -0.16
C THR A 132 -16.98 -27.38 -0.87
N LYS A 133 -16.01 -28.21 -0.45
CA LYS A 133 -15.74 -29.51 -1.08
C LYS A 133 -16.86 -30.53 -0.86
N THR A 134 -17.46 -30.54 0.34
CA THR A 134 -18.56 -31.46 0.68
C THR A 134 -19.87 -31.03 0.02
N LEU A 135 -20.11 -29.71 -0.09
CA LEU A 135 -21.25 -29.13 -0.78
C LEU A 135 -21.19 -29.35 -2.30
N ALA A 136 -20.00 -29.25 -2.90
CA ALA A 136 -19.78 -29.52 -4.32
C ALA A 136 -20.07 -30.98 -4.69
N ALA A 137 -19.62 -31.94 -3.87
CA ALA A 137 -19.94 -33.35 -4.04
C ALA A 137 -21.46 -33.64 -3.99
N MET A 138 -22.23 -32.75 -3.38
CA MET A 138 -23.68 -32.85 -3.23
C MET A 138 -24.47 -32.01 -4.25
N GLN A 139 -23.80 -31.38 -5.24
CA GLN A 139 -24.42 -30.51 -6.25
C GLN A 139 -25.29 -29.39 -5.64
N ARG A 140 -24.86 -28.85 -4.48
CA ARG A 140 -25.55 -27.75 -3.81
C ARG A 140 -24.71 -26.49 -3.85
N LYS A 141 -25.30 -25.43 -4.40
CA LYS A 141 -24.77 -24.07 -4.31
C LYS A 141 -25.60 -23.30 -3.28
N PRO A 142 -25.29 -23.36 -1.97
CA PRO A 142 -25.90 -22.43 -1.02
C PRO A 142 -25.60 -20.99 -1.47
N LYS A 143 -26.57 -20.09 -1.28
CA LYS A 143 -26.41 -18.68 -1.66
C LYS A 143 -25.48 -17.99 -0.68
N SER A 144 -24.31 -17.56 -1.14
CA SER A 144 -23.49 -16.60 -0.40
C SER A 144 -24.23 -15.26 -0.32
N TYR A 145 -23.93 -14.47 0.71
CA TYR A 145 -24.49 -13.12 0.82
C TYR A 145 -23.90 -12.23 -0.26
N SER A 146 -24.72 -11.31 -0.78
CA SER A 146 -24.24 -10.37 -1.79
C SER A 146 -23.17 -9.42 -1.23
N SER A 147 -22.19 -9.06 -2.06
CA SER A 147 -21.20 -8.05 -1.70
C SER A 147 -21.83 -6.68 -1.37
N SER A 148 -22.99 -6.38 -1.95
CA SER A 148 -23.78 -5.18 -1.67
C SER A 148 -24.33 -5.14 -0.24
N LEU A 149 -24.72 -6.29 0.33
CA LEU A 149 -25.12 -6.37 1.74
C LEU A 149 -23.93 -6.10 2.65
N MET A 150 -22.81 -6.78 2.40
CA MET A 150 -21.61 -6.66 3.23
C MET A 150 -20.99 -5.26 3.19
N ASP A 151 -21.23 -4.49 2.12
CA ASP A 151 -20.80 -3.09 1.99
C ASP A 151 -21.63 -2.12 2.84
N GLN A 152 -22.91 -2.43 3.07
CA GLN A 152 -23.80 -1.60 3.88
C GLN A 152 -23.58 -1.80 5.38
N ILE A 153 -23.10 -2.96 5.81
CA ILE A 153 -22.94 -3.28 7.24
C ILE A 153 -21.64 -2.62 7.76
N PRO A 154 -21.70 -1.75 8.78
CA PRO A 154 -20.52 -1.07 9.31
C PRO A 154 -19.77 -1.98 10.31
N ILE A 155 -19.10 -3.02 9.78
CA ILE A 155 -18.43 -4.07 10.57
C ILE A 155 -17.47 -3.47 11.61
N LYS A 156 -16.60 -2.55 11.18
CA LYS A 156 -15.57 -1.95 12.02
C LYS A 156 -16.16 -1.15 13.19
N PHE A 157 -17.22 -0.37 12.95
CA PHE A 157 -17.95 0.35 13.99
C PHE A 157 -18.52 -0.60 15.05
N LEU A 158 -19.15 -1.70 14.63
CA LEU A 158 -19.73 -2.68 15.54
C LEU A 158 -18.65 -3.35 16.40
N ILE A 159 -17.51 -3.71 15.81
CA ILE A 159 -16.36 -4.26 16.53
C ILE A 159 -15.87 -3.30 17.62
N ARG A 160 -15.77 -1.99 17.32
CA ARG A 160 -15.37 -0.98 18.30
C ARG A 160 -16.37 -0.84 19.44
N GLN A 161 -17.66 -0.89 19.15
CA GLN A 161 -18.69 -0.90 20.20
C GLN A 161 -18.59 -2.16 21.08
N ALA A 162 -18.34 -3.32 20.48
CA ALA A 162 -18.08 -4.54 21.23
C ALA A 162 -16.80 -4.43 22.08
N GLN A 163 -15.77 -3.75 21.57
CA GLN A 163 -14.53 -3.51 22.30
C GLN A 163 -14.75 -2.63 23.54
N GLY A 164 -15.64 -1.63 23.47
CA GLY A 164 -16.02 -0.82 24.62
C GLY A 164 -16.79 -1.59 25.71
N LEU A 165 -17.35 -2.77 25.39
CA LEU A 165 -18.21 -3.57 26.27
C LEU A 165 -17.57 -4.92 26.67
N GLN A 166 -16.23 -5.00 26.80
CA GLN A 166 -15.51 -6.26 27.10
C GLN A 166 -16.06 -7.04 28.29
N GLN A 167 -16.48 -6.34 29.36
CA GLN A 167 -16.91 -6.98 30.62
C GLN A 167 -18.14 -7.87 30.44
N GLU A 168 -19.01 -7.53 29.48
CA GLU A 168 -20.30 -8.20 29.33
C GLU A 168 -20.42 -9.00 28.01
N LEU A 169 -19.57 -8.70 27.02
CA LEU A 169 -19.56 -9.33 25.69
C LEU A 169 -18.23 -10.01 25.33
N GLY A 170 -17.31 -10.22 26.26
CA GLY A 170 -15.93 -10.68 25.98
C GLY A 170 -15.84 -11.92 25.09
N GLY A 171 -16.69 -12.94 25.30
CA GLY A 171 -16.72 -14.14 24.47
C GLY A 171 -17.16 -13.89 23.02
N LEU A 172 -18.14 -13.00 22.81
CA LEU A 172 -18.58 -12.60 21.46
C LEU A 172 -17.55 -11.71 20.78
N HIS A 173 -16.99 -10.73 21.49
CA HIS A 173 -15.95 -9.86 20.95
C HIS A 173 -14.74 -10.66 20.46
N SER A 174 -14.23 -11.58 21.28
CA SER A 174 -13.08 -12.43 20.90
C SER A 174 -13.37 -13.26 19.65
N ALA A 175 -14.54 -13.91 19.57
CA ALA A 175 -14.92 -14.69 18.41
C ALA A 175 -15.08 -13.81 17.15
N LEU A 176 -15.63 -12.61 17.30
CA LEU A 176 -15.85 -11.67 16.22
C LEU A 176 -14.54 -11.07 15.69
N LEU A 177 -13.59 -10.74 16.58
CA LEU A 177 -12.27 -10.25 16.21
C LEU A 177 -11.46 -11.33 15.47
N ARG A 178 -11.55 -12.60 15.91
CA ARG A 178 -10.95 -13.74 15.19
C ARG A 178 -11.49 -13.82 13.76
N LEU A 179 -12.81 -13.77 13.59
CA LEU A 179 -13.46 -13.82 12.27
C LEU A 179 -13.08 -12.62 11.39
N LEU A 180 -12.94 -11.44 11.97
CA LEU A 180 -12.50 -10.23 11.27
C LEU A 180 -11.06 -10.40 10.76
N ALA A 181 -10.15 -10.87 11.62
CA ALA A 181 -8.76 -11.07 11.26
C ALA A 181 -8.56 -12.12 10.14
N THR A 182 -9.41 -13.14 10.08
CA THR A 182 -9.34 -14.16 9.02
C THR A 182 -10.00 -13.72 7.71
N ASN A 183 -11.18 -13.09 7.77
CA ASN A 183 -11.99 -12.82 6.58
C ASN A 183 -11.73 -11.42 6.00
N TYR A 184 -11.38 -10.44 6.83
CA TYR A 184 -11.20 -9.03 6.45
C TYR A 184 -9.88 -8.46 6.99
N PRO A 185 -8.72 -9.01 6.58
CA PRO A 185 -7.41 -8.55 7.07
C PRO A 185 -7.15 -7.06 6.78
N HIS A 186 -7.70 -6.53 5.69
CA HIS A 186 -7.64 -5.11 5.33
C HIS A 186 -8.34 -4.17 6.34
N LEU A 187 -9.20 -4.67 7.24
CA LEU A 187 -9.81 -3.88 8.31
C LEU A 187 -9.02 -3.93 9.62
N CYS A 188 -8.01 -4.80 9.69
CA CYS A 188 -7.14 -5.06 10.85
C CYS A 188 -5.75 -4.43 10.69
N ILE A 189 -5.61 -3.42 9.82
CA ILE A 189 -4.37 -2.64 9.68
C ILE A 189 -4.10 -1.92 11.00
N VAL A 190 -2.91 -2.11 11.57
CA VAL A 190 -2.57 -1.60 12.91
C VAL A 190 -2.66 -0.07 12.98
N ASP A 191 -2.15 0.61 11.96
CA ASP A 191 -2.14 2.07 11.89
C ASP A 191 -3.55 2.69 11.90
N ASP A 192 -4.56 1.97 11.38
CA ASP A 192 -5.94 2.44 11.39
C ASP A 192 -6.62 2.34 12.77
N TRP A 193 -6.09 1.51 13.67
CA TRP A 193 -6.61 1.34 15.02
C TRP A 193 -5.81 2.17 16.03
N ILE A 194 -4.49 2.33 15.84
CA ILE A 194 -3.63 3.00 16.82
C ILE A 194 -3.97 4.49 17.00
N CYS A 195 -4.57 5.14 16.00
CA CYS A 195 -4.90 6.56 16.04
C CYS A 195 -5.95 6.93 17.10
N GLU A 196 -6.68 5.97 17.67
CA GLU A 196 -7.68 6.21 18.71
C GLU A 196 -7.15 6.08 20.15
N GLU A 197 -5.91 5.62 20.31
CA GLU A 197 -5.29 5.45 21.63
C GLU A 197 -5.06 6.81 22.31
N GLU A 198 -5.40 6.89 23.60
CA GLU A 198 -5.29 8.11 24.36
C GLU A 198 -3.81 8.45 24.65
N ILE A 199 -3.30 9.52 24.03
CA ILE A 199 -1.91 9.96 24.25
C ILE A 199 -1.78 10.75 25.56
N THR A 200 -2.63 11.76 25.76
CA THR A 200 -2.57 12.69 26.92
C THR A 200 -3.94 13.07 27.50
N GLY A 201 -5.05 12.54 26.95
CA GLY A 201 -6.41 12.92 27.34
C GLY A 201 -6.88 14.32 26.88
N THR A 202 -6.05 15.05 26.12
CA THR A 202 -6.31 16.44 25.69
C THR A 202 -7.54 16.56 24.79
N ASP A 203 -7.76 15.63 23.86
CA ASP A 203 -8.86 15.71 22.89
C ASP A 203 -10.24 15.65 23.56
N ALA A 204 -10.40 14.78 24.58
CA ALA A 204 -11.63 14.70 25.35
C ALA A 204 -11.90 15.97 26.17
N LEU A 205 -10.84 16.62 26.68
CA LEU A 205 -10.93 17.90 27.37
C LEU A 205 -11.35 19.03 26.43
N LEU A 206 -10.70 19.16 25.28
CA LEU A 206 -11.05 20.16 24.26
C LEU A 206 -12.49 19.98 23.78
N ARG A 207 -12.91 18.73 23.55
CA ARG A 207 -14.29 18.40 23.21
C ARG A 207 -15.26 18.92 24.26
N ARG A 208 -15.00 18.65 25.55
CA ARG A 208 -15.86 19.12 26.65
C ARG A 208 -15.90 20.64 26.80
N MET A 209 -14.77 21.33 26.58
CA MET A 209 -14.68 22.78 26.75
C MET A 209 -15.29 23.54 25.57
N LEU A 210 -15.05 23.08 24.34
CA LEU A 210 -15.40 23.80 23.11
C LEU A 210 -16.76 23.40 22.54
N LEU A 211 -17.24 22.17 22.77
CA LEU A 211 -18.59 21.73 22.38
C LEU A 211 -19.63 21.96 23.50
N THR A 212 -19.64 23.17 24.07
CA THR A 212 -20.69 23.58 25.02
C THR A 212 -22.02 23.82 24.29
N ASN A 213 -23.16 23.81 24.98
CA ASN A 213 -24.51 24.04 24.43
C ASN A 213 -24.67 25.34 23.59
N ASN A 214 -23.75 26.29 23.72
CA ASN A 214 -23.66 27.52 22.93
C ASN A 214 -22.84 27.37 21.62
N ALA A 215 -22.24 26.20 21.36
CA ALA A 215 -21.51 25.91 20.14
C ALA A 215 -22.49 25.82 18.96
N LYS A 216 -22.11 26.40 17.82
CA LYS A 216 -22.92 26.36 16.60
C LYS A 216 -23.04 24.91 16.13
N ASN A 217 -24.25 24.39 16.08
CA ASN A 217 -24.53 23.12 15.42
C ASN A 217 -24.51 23.33 13.91
N HIS A 218 -23.42 22.93 13.28
CA HIS A 218 -23.34 22.93 11.82
C HIS A 218 -24.15 21.78 11.25
N SER A 219 -24.88 22.00 10.15
CA SER A 219 -25.56 20.92 9.44
C SER A 219 -24.73 20.49 8.22
N PRO A 220 -24.88 19.25 7.72
CA PRO A 220 -24.18 18.82 6.51
C PRO A 220 -24.48 19.72 5.29
N LYS A 221 -25.69 20.26 5.20
CA LYS A 221 -26.09 21.22 4.14
C LYS A 221 -25.28 22.52 4.21
N GLN A 222 -25.10 23.06 5.43
CA GLN A 222 -24.28 24.25 5.65
C GLN A 222 -22.81 24.01 5.27
N LEU A 223 -22.28 22.80 5.53
CA LEU A 223 -20.94 22.43 5.10
C LEU A 223 -20.84 22.34 3.57
N GLN A 224 -21.85 21.77 2.89
CA GLN A 224 -21.89 21.69 1.42
C GLN A 224 -21.90 23.08 0.77
N GLU A 225 -22.70 24.01 1.31
CA GLU A 225 -22.72 25.41 0.87
C GLU A 225 -21.35 26.07 1.08
N ALA A 226 -20.70 25.84 2.22
CA ALA A 226 -19.36 26.37 2.50
C ALA A 226 -18.30 25.82 1.53
N PHE A 227 -18.36 24.53 1.15
CA PHE A 227 -17.47 23.95 0.14
C PHE A 227 -17.66 24.56 -1.25
N SER A 228 -18.92 24.82 -1.65
CA SER A 228 -19.20 25.48 -2.93
C SER A 228 -18.57 26.88 -3.03
N ALA A 229 -18.41 27.58 -1.90
CA ALA A 229 -17.80 28.91 -1.81
C ALA A 229 -16.26 28.91 -1.67
N VAL A 230 -15.61 27.74 -1.54
CA VAL A 230 -14.15 27.60 -1.35
C VAL A 230 -13.30 28.40 -2.34
N PRO A 231 -13.62 28.45 -3.66
CA PRO A 231 -12.79 29.18 -4.61
C PRO A 231 -12.70 30.69 -4.34
N VAL A 232 -13.61 31.23 -3.53
CA VAL A 232 -13.74 32.67 -3.24
C VAL A 232 -13.43 32.99 -1.78
N ASN A 233 -13.81 32.13 -0.82
CA ASN A 233 -13.60 32.36 0.61
C ASN A 233 -13.34 31.06 1.38
N HIS A 234 -12.24 31.04 2.13
CA HIS A 234 -11.79 29.89 2.93
C HIS A 234 -12.21 29.95 4.41
N THR A 235 -12.62 31.11 4.93
CA THR A 235 -12.81 31.32 6.37
C THR A 235 -13.97 30.51 6.94
N GLN A 236 -15.10 30.47 6.24
CA GLN A 236 -16.30 29.76 6.71
C GLN A 236 -16.07 28.25 6.74
N VAL A 237 -15.51 27.68 5.67
CA VAL A 237 -15.22 26.25 5.58
C VAL A 237 -14.18 25.83 6.63
N MET A 238 -13.16 26.66 6.87
CA MET A 238 -12.14 26.40 7.89
C MET A 238 -12.73 26.35 9.29
N GLN A 239 -13.58 27.31 9.67
CA GLN A 239 -14.24 27.32 10.99
C GLN A 239 -15.14 26.11 11.20
N ILE A 240 -15.92 25.73 10.18
CA ILE A 240 -16.81 24.57 10.27
C ILE A 240 -15.99 23.29 10.41
N ILE A 241 -15.02 23.06 9.53
CA ILE A 241 -14.18 21.85 9.53
C ILE A 241 -13.37 21.73 10.82
N GLU A 242 -12.82 22.82 11.34
CA GLU A 242 -12.10 22.82 12.60
C GLU A 242 -13.00 22.42 13.79
N HIS A 243 -14.22 22.95 13.85
CA HIS A 243 -15.21 22.53 14.85
C HIS A 243 -15.57 21.05 14.71
N LEU A 244 -15.68 20.52 13.48
CA LEU A 244 -15.96 19.10 13.24
C LEU A 244 -14.87 18.18 13.80
N THR A 245 -13.61 18.63 13.91
CA THR A 245 -12.52 17.79 14.46
C THR A 245 -12.70 17.40 15.92
N LEU A 246 -13.59 18.09 16.65
CA LEU A 246 -13.89 17.81 18.05
C LEU A 246 -15.00 16.77 18.23
N LEU A 247 -15.73 16.44 17.17
CA LEU A 247 -16.83 15.49 17.22
C LEU A 247 -16.31 14.05 17.39
N SER A 248 -17.16 13.17 17.92
CA SER A 248 -16.86 11.73 17.89
C SER A 248 -16.97 11.18 16.47
N ALA A 249 -16.22 10.11 16.19
CA ALA A 249 -16.28 9.43 14.89
C ALA A 249 -17.71 9.01 14.46
N SER A 250 -18.60 8.74 15.42
CA SER A 250 -20.01 8.40 15.17
C SER A 250 -20.83 9.60 14.67
N GLU A 251 -20.57 10.79 15.20
CA GLU A 251 -21.26 12.03 14.82
C GLU A 251 -20.76 12.57 13.47
N LEU A 252 -19.59 12.10 13.01
CA LEU A 252 -19.00 12.49 11.73
C LEU A 252 -19.60 11.76 10.52
N ILE A 253 -20.26 10.61 10.74
CA ILE A 253 -20.88 9.79 9.69
C ILE A 253 -21.72 10.61 8.67
N PRO A 254 -22.66 11.49 9.08
CA PRO A 254 -23.48 12.27 8.14
C PRO A 254 -22.69 13.30 7.33
N TYR A 255 -21.47 13.68 7.77
CA TYR A 255 -20.63 14.63 7.04
C TYR A 255 -19.73 13.94 6.01
N ALA A 256 -19.61 12.61 6.03
CA ALA A 256 -18.70 11.88 5.15
C ALA A 256 -19.00 12.09 3.65
N GLU A 257 -20.27 12.13 3.25
CA GLU A 257 -20.66 12.39 1.85
C GLU A 257 -20.25 13.78 1.38
N VAL A 258 -20.44 14.77 2.24
CA VAL A 258 -20.07 16.17 1.96
C VAL A 258 -18.55 16.33 1.92
N LEU A 259 -17.81 15.67 2.83
CA LEU A 259 -16.34 15.76 2.85
C LEU A 259 -15.71 15.09 1.62
N THR A 260 -16.19 13.91 1.24
CA THR A 260 -15.62 13.14 0.12
C THR A 260 -15.93 13.77 -1.23
N SER A 261 -17.20 14.12 -1.50
CA SER A 261 -17.61 14.68 -2.80
C SER A 261 -16.91 15.98 -3.18
N ASN A 262 -16.54 16.81 -2.20
CA ASN A 262 -15.86 18.08 -2.42
C ASN A 262 -14.32 17.98 -2.39
N MET A 263 -13.75 16.79 -2.17
CA MET A 263 -12.29 16.61 -2.04
C MET A 263 -11.53 16.98 -3.32
N SER A 264 -12.11 16.73 -4.49
CA SER A 264 -11.54 17.14 -5.79
C SER A 264 -11.50 18.67 -5.97
N GLN A 265 -12.45 19.40 -5.36
CA GLN A 265 -12.47 20.88 -5.41
C GLN A 265 -11.35 21.49 -4.57
N LEU A 266 -10.89 20.80 -3.52
CA LEU A 266 -9.78 21.23 -2.67
C LEU A 266 -8.42 21.18 -3.36
N LEU A 267 -8.33 20.54 -4.53
CA LEU A 267 -7.12 20.49 -5.38
C LEU A 267 -6.92 21.76 -6.23
N ASN A 268 -7.82 22.74 -6.13
CA ASN A 268 -7.70 24.00 -6.86
C ASN A 268 -6.62 24.90 -6.24
N SER A 269 -6.03 25.78 -7.05
CA SER A 269 -5.00 26.71 -6.61
C SER A 269 -5.50 27.67 -5.53
N GLY A 270 -4.69 27.89 -4.48
CA GLY A 270 -4.94 28.89 -3.44
C GLY A 270 -5.61 28.38 -2.16
N VAL A 271 -5.83 27.06 -2.03
CA VAL A 271 -6.37 26.45 -0.80
C VAL A 271 -5.28 26.40 0.29
N PRO A 272 -5.56 26.85 1.53
CA PRO A 272 -4.58 26.85 2.61
C PRO A 272 -4.29 25.43 3.12
N ARG A 273 -3.01 25.18 3.45
CA ARG A 273 -2.53 23.88 3.96
C ARG A 273 -3.31 23.36 5.17
N ARG A 274 -3.74 24.26 6.06
CA ARG A 274 -4.51 23.91 7.27
C ARG A 274 -5.82 23.21 6.94
N ILE A 275 -6.53 23.62 5.89
CA ILE A 275 -7.79 22.96 5.46
C ILE A 275 -7.51 21.52 5.04
N LEU A 276 -6.49 21.30 4.21
CA LEU A 276 -6.10 19.97 3.74
C LEU A 276 -5.70 19.05 4.90
N GLN A 277 -4.93 19.56 5.87
CA GLN A 277 -4.58 18.81 7.09
C GLN A 277 -5.80 18.47 7.94
N THR A 278 -6.76 19.38 8.11
CA THR A 278 -7.99 19.08 8.84
C THR A 278 -8.87 18.06 8.12
N VAL A 279 -8.96 18.13 6.79
CA VAL A 279 -9.70 17.16 5.98
C VAL A 279 -9.06 15.78 6.10
N ASN A 280 -7.73 15.70 6.04
CA ASN A 280 -7.02 14.44 6.29
C ASN A 280 -7.31 13.89 7.70
N LYS A 281 -7.22 14.72 8.74
CA LYS A 281 -7.56 14.31 10.11
C LYS A 281 -9.00 13.78 10.23
N LEU A 282 -9.97 14.47 9.63
CA LEU A 282 -11.37 14.02 9.64
C LEU A 282 -11.55 12.71 8.88
N TRP A 283 -10.86 12.54 7.75
CA TRP A 283 -10.88 11.32 6.98
C TRP A 283 -10.31 10.14 7.79
N MET A 284 -9.16 10.31 8.45
CA MET A 284 -8.57 9.29 9.32
C MET A 284 -9.51 8.90 10.47
N VAL A 285 -10.17 9.87 11.12
CA VAL A 285 -11.17 9.58 12.17
C VAL A 285 -12.37 8.82 11.60
N LEU A 286 -12.86 9.16 10.40
CA LEU A 286 -13.94 8.43 9.73
C LEU A 286 -13.51 7.02 9.29
N ASN A 287 -12.24 6.82 8.95
CA ASN A 287 -11.67 5.52 8.57
C ASN A 287 -11.80 4.50 9.72
N THR A 288 -11.81 4.97 10.98
CA THR A 288 -12.00 4.10 12.15
C THR A 288 -13.41 3.52 12.30
N VAL A 289 -14.43 4.03 11.59
CA VAL A 289 -15.84 3.58 11.74
C VAL A 289 -16.40 2.87 10.51
N MET A 290 -16.23 3.43 9.31
CA MET A 290 -16.81 2.89 8.08
C MET A 290 -15.83 2.94 6.89
N PRO A 291 -14.66 2.28 7.03
CA PRO A 291 -13.54 2.39 6.07
C PRO A 291 -13.96 2.04 4.64
N ARG A 292 -14.61 0.88 4.43
CA ARG A 292 -14.99 0.40 3.08
C ARG A 292 -15.86 1.39 2.31
N ARG A 293 -16.93 1.88 2.94
CA ARG A 293 -17.82 2.88 2.33
C ARG A 293 -17.08 4.20 2.08
N LEU A 294 -16.26 4.64 3.04
CA LEU A 294 -15.47 5.85 2.93
C LEU A 294 -14.48 5.77 1.75
N TRP A 295 -13.79 4.65 1.59
CA TRP A 295 -12.84 4.41 0.50
C TRP A 295 -13.52 4.43 -0.88
N VAL A 296 -14.68 3.79 -1.01
CA VAL A 296 -15.46 3.83 -2.27
C VAL A 296 -15.89 5.26 -2.59
N MET A 297 -16.32 6.02 -1.59
CA MET A 297 -16.73 7.41 -1.78
C MET A 297 -15.54 8.30 -2.20
N THR A 298 -14.36 8.11 -1.62
CA THR A 298 -13.16 8.88 -2.00
C THR A 298 -12.62 8.53 -3.38
N VAL A 299 -12.55 7.23 -3.76
CA VAL A 299 -12.13 6.86 -5.13
C VAL A 299 -13.05 7.46 -6.17
N ASN A 300 -14.36 7.43 -5.94
CA ASN A 300 -15.34 8.01 -6.85
C ASN A 300 -15.27 9.55 -6.90
N ALA A 301 -14.84 10.20 -5.82
CA ALA A 301 -14.69 11.65 -5.78
C ALA A 301 -13.38 12.16 -6.43
N LEU A 302 -12.29 11.39 -6.32
CA LEU A 302 -10.95 11.78 -6.83
C LEU A 302 -10.72 11.40 -8.30
N GLN A 303 -11.78 11.17 -9.06
CA GLN A 303 -11.69 10.85 -10.49
C GLN A 303 -11.21 12.06 -11.32
N PRO A 304 -10.41 11.85 -12.39
CA PRO A 304 -10.02 12.92 -13.29
C PRO A 304 -11.24 13.65 -13.88
N SER A 305 -11.26 14.98 -13.78
CA SER A 305 -12.36 15.84 -14.25
C SER A 305 -12.35 16.09 -15.77
N MET A 306 -11.88 15.11 -16.56
CA MET A 306 -11.88 15.23 -18.02
C MET A 306 -13.30 15.06 -18.55
N LYS A 307 -13.81 16.07 -19.28
CA LYS A 307 -15.17 16.15 -19.85
C LYS A 307 -15.60 14.94 -20.71
N PHE A 308 -14.70 14.03 -21.05
CA PHE A 308 -14.90 12.94 -22.01
C PHE A 308 -14.79 11.53 -21.42
N VAL A 309 -14.34 11.36 -20.17
CA VAL A 309 -14.29 10.03 -19.55
C VAL A 309 -15.60 9.79 -18.82
N ARG A 310 -16.35 8.79 -19.29
CA ARG A 310 -17.55 8.26 -18.65
C ARG A 310 -17.28 8.13 -17.14
N GLN A 311 -17.93 8.96 -16.31
CA GLN A 311 -17.84 8.85 -14.85
C GLN A 311 -18.39 7.48 -14.43
N GLN A 312 -17.53 6.48 -14.41
CA GLN A 312 -17.88 5.15 -13.96
C GLN A 312 -17.88 5.19 -12.44
N LYS A 313 -19.05 4.97 -11.84
CA LYS A 313 -19.14 4.77 -10.41
C LYS A 313 -18.55 3.40 -10.10
N TYR A 314 -17.39 3.39 -9.48
CA TYR A 314 -16.76 2.16 -9.05
C TYR A 314 -17.46 1.63 -7.80
N THR A 315 -17.71 0.32 -7.82
CA THR A 315 -18.28 -0.40 -6.67
C THR A 315 -17.17 -1.09 -5.89
N GLN A 316 -17.43 -1.45 -4.63
CA GLN A 316 -16.45 -2.16 -3.81
C GLN A 316 -15.87 -3.41 -4.50
N ASN A 317 -16.64 -4.10 -5.34
CA ASN A 317 -16.16 -5.27 -6.07
C ASN A 317 -15.10 -4.92 -7.12
N ASP A 318 -15.31 -3.82 -7.86
CA ASP A 318 -14.37 -3.37 -8.90
C ASP A 318 -13.01 -3.01 -8.28
N LEU A 319 -13.03 -2.34 -7.11
CA LEU A 319 -11.81 -1.94 -6.40
C LEU A 319 -11.10 -3.12 -5.72
N MET A 320 -11.85 -4.13 -5.25
CA MET A 320 -11.25 -5.34 -4.69
C MET A 320 -10.56 -6.20 -5.78
N ILE A 321 -11.07 -6.18 -7.01
CA ILE A 321 -10.49 -6.90 -8.14
C ILE A 321 -9.24 -6.19 -8.65
N ASP A 322 -9.31 -4.87 -8.88
CA ASP A 322 -8.17 -4.07 -9.35
C ASP A 322 -7.90 -2.89 -8.40
N PRO A 323 -7.05 -3.09 -7.37
CA PRO A 323 -6.63 -2.02 -6.47
C PRO A 323 -5.90 -0.86 -7.16
N LEU A 324 -5.33 -1.05 -8.35
CA LEU A 324 -4.58 0.00 -9.05
C LEU A 324 -5.48 1.13 -9.55
N ILE A 325 -6.80 0.95 -9.55
CA ILE A 325 -7.78 2.01 -9.83
C ILE A 325 -7.56 3.22 -8.91
N VAL A 326 -7.15 3.00 -7.64
CA VAL A 326 -6.92 4.11 -6.69
C VAL A 326 -5.79 5.04 -7.14
N LEU A 327 -4.82 4.54 -7.91
CA LEU A 327 -3.69 5.30 -8.45
C LEU A 327 -4.01 5.98 -9.78
N ARG A 328 -5.17 5.70 -10.38
CA ARG A 328 -5.67 6.37 -11.59
C ARG A 328 -6.52 7.61 -11.27
N CYS A 329 -6.25 8.24 -10.12
CA CYS A 329 -6.92 9.45 -9.68
C CYS A 329 -6.42 10.71 -10.43
N ASP A 330 -7.06 11.86 -10.16
CA ASP A 330 -6.63 13.15 -10.70
C ASP A 330 -5.16 13.43 -10.32
N GLN A 331 -4.28 13.60 -11.32
CA GLN A 331 -2.83 13.75 -11.14
C GLN A 331 -2.44 14.89 -10.18
N ARG A 332 -3.31 15.89 -9.98
CA ARG A 332 -3.09 16.97 -9.00
C ARG A 332 -2.93 16.46 -7.57
N VAL A 333 -3.47 15.29 -7.23
CA VAL A 333 -3.30 14.67 -5.91
C VAL A 333 -1.83 14.29 -5.64
N HIS A 334 -1.05 13.99 -6.68
CA HIS A 334 0.38 13.64 -6.58
C HIS A 334 1.26 14.79 -6.08
N ARG A 335 0.71 16.01 -5.98
CA ARG A 335 1.37 17.19 -5.41
C ARG A 335 0.63 17.76 -4.20
N CYS A 336 -0.28 16.98 -3.62
CA CYS A 336 -1.06 17.34 -2.44
C CYS A 336 -0.83 16.30 -1.32
N PRO A 337 0.14 16.51 -0.41
CA PRO A 337 0.56 15.50 0.55
C PRO A 337 -0.57 14.92 1.42
N PRO A 338 -1.53 15.71 1.95
CA PRO A 338 -2.61 15.15 2.77
C PRO A 338 -3.59 14.27 1.98
N LEU A 339 -3.78 14.53 0.68
CA LEU A 339 -4.64 13.69 -0.18
C LEU A 339 -3.86 12.47 -0.69
N MET A 340 -2.57 12.64 -0.96
CA MET A 340 -1.70 11.51 -1.28
C MET A 340 -1.65 10.51 -0.13
N ASP A 341 -1.53 10.99 1.10
CA ASP A 341 -1.60 10.17 2.32
C ASP A 341 -2.88 9.32 2.38
N ILE A 342 -4.04 9.93 2.12
CA ILE A 342 -5.34 9.24 2.02
C ILE A 342 -5.32 8.17 0.93
N THR A 343 -4.82 8.49 -0.27
CA THR A 343 -4.76 7.53 -1.38
C THR A 343 -3.83 6.35 -1.09
N LEU A 344 -2.73 6.57 -0.37
CA LEU A 344 -1.79 5.53 0.04
C LEU A 344 -2.41 4.59 1.08
N HIS A 345 -3.14 5.13 2.07
CA HIS A 345 -3.89 4.33 3.04
C HIS A 345 -4.94 3.46 2.34
N MET A 346 -5.69 4.04 1.40
CA MET A 346 -6.68 3.30 0.60
C MET A 346 -6.03 2.22 -0.27
N LEU A 347 -4.90 2.52 -0.92
CA LEU A 347 -4.15 1.54 -1.72
C LEU A 347 -3.73 0.34 -0.88
N ASN A 348 -3.13 0.57 0.29
CA ASN A 348 -2.73 -0.51 1.19
C ASN A 348 -3.94 -1.37 1.60
N GLY A 349 -5.04 -0.72 1.99
CA GLY A 349 -6.31 -1.39 2.31
C GLY A 349 -6.84 -2.25 1.17
N TYR A 350 -6.86 -1.73 -0.07
CA TYR A 350 -7.35 -2.49 -1.22
C TYR A 350 -6.41 -3.58 -1.69
N LEU A 351 -5.08 -3.43 -1.57
CA LEU A 351 -4.14 -4.52 -1.84
C LEU A 351 -4.38 -5.70 -0.89
N LEU A 352 -4.57 -5.43 0.41
CA LEU A 352 -4.92 -6.45 1.39
C LEU A 352 -6.32 -7.04 1.14
N ALA A 353 -7.28 -6.23 0.70
CA ALA A 353 -8.63 -6.70 0.37
C ALA A 353 -8.62 -7.62 -0.86
N SER A 354 -7.86 -7.27 -1.89
CA SER A 354 -7.65 -8.08 -3.10
C SER A 354 -7.01 -9.43 -2.78
N LYS A 355 -5.98 -9.45 -1.92
CA LYS A 355 -5.36 -10.70 -1.42
C LYS A 355 -6.37 -11.63 -0.72
N ALA A 356 -7.20 -11.06 0.15
CA ALA A 356 -8.26 -11.80 0.84
C ALA A 356 -9.33 -12.31 -0.14
N TYR A 357 -9.77 -11.44 -1.05
CA TYR A 357 -10.77 -11.75 -2.07
C TYR A 357 -10.31 -12.89 -2.99
N LEU A 358 -9.09 -12.82 -3.54
CA LEU A 358 -8.55 -13.88 -4.42
C LEU A 358 -8.37 -15.21 -3.67
N SER A 359 -7.98 -15.15 -2.39
CA SER A 359 -7.85 -16.34 -1.55
C SER A 359 -9.20 -16.99 -1.25
N ALA A 360 -10.27 -16.20 -1.07
CA ALA A 360 -11.63 -16.70 -0.92
C ALA A 360 -12.18 -17.24 -2.25
N HIS A 361 -12.04 -16.48 -3.34
CA HIS A 361 -12.52 -16.83 -4.67
C HIS A 361 -11.88 -18.12 -5.20
N LEU A 362 -10.60 -18.37 -4.90
CA LEU A 362 -9.93 -19.61 -5.30
C LEU A 362 -10.53 -20.84 -4.62
N LYS A 363 -10.85 -20.74 -3.32
CA LYS A 363 -11.54 -21.80 -2.57
C LYS A 363 -12.94 -22.07 -3.10
N GLU A 364 -13.60 -21.04 -3.65
CA GLU A 364 -14.89 -21.18 -4.33
C GLU A 364 -14.73 -21.76 -5.76
N THR A 365 -13.69 -21.42 -6.51
CA THR A 365 -13.54 -21.83 -7.92
C THR A 365 -13.03 -23.27 -8.12
N GLU A 366 -12.40 -23.90 -7.11
CA GLU A 366 -12.07 -25.34 -7.14
C GLU A 366 -13.31 -26.24 -7.42
N GLN A 367 -14.52 -25.68 -7.41
CA GLN A 367 -15.80 -26.29 -7.78
C GLN A 367 -15.93 -26.75 -9.24
N ASP A 368 -15.25 -26.14 -10.22
CA ASP A 368 -15.59 -26.29 -11.66
C ASP A 368 -14.82 -27.38 -12.43
N ARG A 369 -13.86 -28.10 -11.83
CA ARG A 369 -13.31 -29.33 -12.43
C ARG A 369 -14.05 -30.54 -11.84
N PRO A 370 -15.07 -31.12 -12.52
CA PRO A 370 -15.48 -32.47 -12.19
C PRO A 370 -14.26 -33.37 -12.41
N SER A 371 -13.95 -34.21 -11.44
CA SER A 371 -12.94 -35.25 -11.54
C SER A 371 -13.27 -36.17 -12.71
N GLN A 372 -12.77 -35.88 -13.91
CA GLN A 372 -12.67 -36.83 -15.01
C GLN A 372 -11.55 -37.83 -14.66
N ASN A 373 -11.78 -38.64 -13.64
CA ASN A 373 -10.95 -39.79 -13.31
C ASN A 373 -11.77 -41.09 -13.38
N ASN A 374 -12.67 -41.19 -14.35
CA ASN A 374 -13.34 -42.43 -14.70
C ASN A 374 -13.62 -42.48 -16.21
N THR A 375 -12.57 -42.54 -17.03
CA THR A 375 -12.66 -43.27 -18.30
C THR A 375 -11.29 -43.82 -18.68
N ILE A 376 -11.27 -45.13 -18.89
CA ILE A 376 -10.13 -45.96 -19.25
C ILE A 376 -9.58 -45.54 -20.62
N GLY A 377 -8.25 -45.39 -20.70
CA GLY A 377 -7.47 -45.60 -21.93
C GLY A 377 -7.12 -44.35 -22.75
N LEU A 378 -5.91 -43.82 -22.58
CA LEU A 378 -4.84 -43.91 -23.59
C LEU A 378 -3.51 -43.41 -23.01
N VAL A 379 -2.45 -44.13 -23.38
CA VAL A 379 -1.06 -43.89 -23.02
C VAL A 379 -0.52 -42.64 -23.73
N GLY A 380 0.14 -41.77 -22.95
CA GLY A 380 1.22 -40.88 -23.40
C GLY A 380 0.80 -39.56 -24.06
N GLN A 381 1.02 -38.43 -23.34
CA GLN A 381 1.84 -37.30 -23.82
C GLN A 381 1.91 -36.17 -22.76
N THR A 382 3.16 -35.77 -22.49
CA THR A 382 3.66 -34.52 -21.90
C THR A 382 3.27 -34.16 -20.45
N ASP A 383 4.19 -34.50 -19.53
CA ASP A 383 4.43 -33.78 -18.29
C ASP A 383 4.85 -32.33 -18.60
N ALA A 384 3.88 -31.42 -18.70
CA ALA A 384 4.10 -30.02 -18.37
C ALA A 384 3.75 -29.86 -16.89
N PRO A 385 4.51 -29.09 -16.07
CA PRO A 385 4.06 -28.78 -14.73
C PRO A 385 2.76 -27.96 -14.88
N GLU A 386 1.60 -28.56 -14.59
CA GLU A 386 0.35 -27.81 -14.49
C GLU A 386 0.56 -26.80 -13.34
N VAL A 387 0.93 -25.56 -13.69
CA VAL A 387 1.04 -24.44 -12.76
C VAL A 387 -0.25 -24.38 -11.95
N THR A 388 -0.13 -24.64 -10.66
CA THR A 388 -1.32 -24.76 -9.80
C THR A 388 -2.04 -23.41 -9.76
N ARG A 389 -3.37 -23.38 -9.64
CA ARG A 389 -4.11 -22.12 -9.51
C ARG A 389 -3.62 -21.26 -8.33
N GLU A 390 -3.09 -21.90 -7.30
CA GLU A 390 -2.46 -21.26 -6.15
C GLU A 390 -1.16 -20.53 -6.55
N GLU A 391 -0.34 -21.13 -7.41
CA GLU A 391 0.86 -20.50 -7.97
C GLU A 391 0.51 -19.32 -8.89
N LEU A 392 -0.51 -19.46 -9.75
CA LEU A 392 -1.03 -18.35 -10.55
C LEU A 392 -1.54 -17.19 -9.68
N LYS A 393 -2.24 -17.49 -8.58
CA LYS A 393 -2.69 -16.49 -7.61
C LYS A 393 -1.50 -15.76 -6.99
N ASN A 394 -0.49 -16.49 -6.52
CA ASN A 394 0.69 -15.89 -5.90
C ASN A 394 1.48 -15.03 -6.90
N ALA A 395 1.63 -15.49 -8.15
CA ALA A 395 2.25 -14.71 -9.22
C ALA A 395 1.45 -13.44 -9.54
N LEU A 396 0.12 -13.53 -9.61
CA LEU A 396 -0.75 -12.37 -9.83
C LEU A 396 -0.64 -11.35 -8.70
N LEU A 397 -0.63 -11.81 -7.44
CA LEU A 397 -0.49 -10.93 -6.27
C LEU A 397 0.87 -10.25 -6.24
N ALA A 398 1.96 -10.98 -6.50
CA ALA A 398 3.30 -10.41 -6.58
C ALA A 398 3.43 -9.41 -7.74
N ALA A 399 2.84 -9.71 -8.90
CA ALA A 399 2.79 -8.79 -10.04
C ALA A 399 1.97 -7.52 -9.71
N GLN A 400 0.84 -7.66 -9.03
CA GLN A 400 0.01 -6.53 -8.61
C GLN A 400 0.74 -5.63 -7.61
N ASP A 401 1.38 -6.20 -6.59
CA ASP A 401 2.14 -5.44 -5.59
C ASP A 401 3.34 -4.74 -6.25
N SER A 402 4.09 -5.44 -7.11
CA SER A 402 5.21 -4.83 -7.84
C SER A 402 4.75 -3.71 -8.78
N ALA A 403 3.64 -3.87 -9.49
CA ALA A 403 3.06 -2.80 -10.31
C ALA A 403 2.65 -1.59 -9.47
N ALA A 404 2.04 -1.81 -8.30
CA ALA A 404 1.71 -0.73 -7.37
C ALA A 404 2.98 0.01 -6.93
N VAL A 405 4.04 -0.70 -6.55
CA VAL A 405 5.32 -0.11 -6.17
C VAL A 405 5.92 0.69 -7.33
N GLN A 406 5.91 0.17 -8.56
CA GLN A 406 6.44 0.87 -9.74
C GLN A 406 5.67 2.18 -10.00
N ILE A 407 4.34 2.16 -9.96
CA ILE A 407 3.55 3.38 -10.13
C ILE A 407 3.85 4.40 -9.03
N LEU A 408 3.99 3.95 -7.77
CA LEU A 408 4.36 4.82 -6.66
C LEU A 408 5.77 5.42 -6.84
N LEU A 409 6.72 4.65 -7.34
CA LEU A 409 8.06 5.12 -7.68
C LEU A 409 8.02 6.16 -8.82
N GLU A 410 7.22 5.94 -9.85
CA GLU A 410 7.02 6.90 -10.94
C GLU A 410 6.39 8.20 -10.46
N ILE A 411 5.47 8.16 -9.48
CA ILE A 411 4.88 9.36 -8.87
C ILE A 411 5.93 10.24 -8.17
N CYS A 412 7.01 9.64 -7.66
CA CYS A 412 8.12 10.36 -7.04
C CYS A 412 8.95 11.19 -8.03
N LEU A 413 8.79 10.98 -9.34
CA LEU A 413 9.54 11.73 -10.34
C LEU A 413 9.05 13.19 -10.40
N PRO A 414 9.96 14.16 -10.58
CA PRO A 414 9.59 15.54 -10.85
C PRO A 414 8.90 15.64 -12.21
N THR A 415 7.89 16.50 -12.31
CA THR A 415 7.20 16.79 -13.59
C THR A 415 8.12 17.55 -14.54
N GLU A 416 7.84 17.52 -15.85
CA GLU A 416 8.61 18.26 -16.85
C GLU A 416 8.62 19.78 -16.59
N GLU A 417 7.55 20.30 -15.98
CA GLU A 417 7.41 21.70 -15.55
C GLU A 417 8.32 22.02 -14.35
N GLU A 418 8.45 21.09 -13.41
CA GLU A 418 9.38 21.20 -12.26
C GLU A 418 10.84 21.07 -12.71
N LYS A 419 11.13 20.20 -13.70
CA LYS A 419 12.47 20.07 -14.30
C LYS A 419 12.88 21.34 -15.07
N ALA A 420 11.95 21.96 -15.80
CA ALA A 420 12.20 23.19 -16.55
C ALA A 420 12.53 24.41 -15.67
N ASN A 421 12.09 24.40 -14.41
CA ASN A 421 12.40 25.43 -13.41
C ASN A 421 13.76 25.22 -12.70
N GLY A 422 14.63 24.31 -13.18
CA GLY A 422 16.04 24.22 -12.76
C GLY A 422 16.35 23.12 -11.74
N VAL A 423 15.55 22.06 -11.67
CA VAL A 423 15.83 20.93 -10.75
C VAL A 423 16.88 20.00 -11.37
N ASN A 424 18.15 20.27 -11.11
CA ASN A 424 19.24 19.34 -11.42
C ASN A 424 19.23 18.14 -10.44
N PRO A 425 19.11 16.89 -10.91
CA PRO A 425 19.03 15.69 -10.06
C PRO A 425 20.34 15.38 -9.29
N ASP A 426 21.48 15.95 -9.70
CA ASP A 426 22.80 15.73 -9.07
C ASP A 426 22.99 16.41 -7.69
N SER A 427 22.00 17.19 -7.22
CA SER A 427 22.09 17.92 -5.95
C SER A 427 21.91 17.03 -4.70
N LEU A 428 21.33 15.83 -4.84
CA LEU A 428 21.06 14.92 -3.72
C LEU A 428 22.34 14.30 -3.11
N LEU A 429 23.43 14.18 -3.87
CA LEU A 429 24.69 13.60 -3.39
C LEU A 429 25.51 14.56 -2.49
N ARG A 430 25.18 15.85 -2.46
CA ARG A 430 26.00 16.87 -1.79
C ARG A 430 25.54 17.23 -0.36
N ASN A 431 24.32 16.83 0.05
CA ASN A 431 23.71 17.26 1.31
C ASN A 431 23.94 16.33 2.52
N VAL A 432 24.70 15.23 2.39
CA VAL A 432 25.09 14.39 3.54
C VAL A 432 26.24 15.03 4.35
N GLN A 433 26.89 16.08 3.86
CA GLN A 433 28.09 16.67 4.48
C GLN A 433 27.89 18.00 5.23
N SER A 434 26.69 18.58 5.29
CA SER A 434 26.51 19.94 5.87
C SER A 434 26.13 19.99 7.36
N VAL A 435 26.06 18.85 8.08
CA VAL A 435 25.74 18.87 9.53
C VAL A 435 26.94 19.26 10.41
N ILE A 436 28.14 19.44 9.87
CA ILE A 436 29.31 19.86 10.65
C ILE A 436 29.99 21.04 9.97
N THR A 437 29.51 22.26 10.23
CA THR A 437 30.34 23.47 10.42
C THR A 437 29.44 24.70 10.60
N THR A 438 29.33 25.17 11.83
CA THR A 438 28.94 26.56 12.12
C THR A 438 30.09 27.48 11.70
N ASN A 439 29.90 28.36 10.71
CA ASN A 439 30.18 29.81 10.78
C ASN A 439 30.24 30.52 9.42
N THR A 440 29.64 31.72 9.43
CA THR A 440 29.70 32.87 8.49
C THR A 440 28.80 32.88 7.23
N PRO A 441 28.00 33.96 7.01
CA PRO A 441 27.04 34.04 5.91
C PRO A 441 27.68 34.69 4.68
N ASN A 442 27.86 33.94 3.61
CA ASN A 442 28.11 34.50 2.28
C ASN A 442 26.86 34.32 1.42
N LYS A 443 26.31 35.46 0.98
CA LYS A 443 25.18 35.59 0.05
C LYS A 443 25.51 34.88 -1.28
N GLY A 444 24.73 33.86 -1.62
CA GLY A 444 24.81 33.19 -2.92
C GLY A 444 24.27 31.76 -2.95
N MET A 445 23.29 31.40 -2.12
CA MET A 445 22.80 30.03 -1.98
C MET A 445 21.27 30.04 -1.81
N GLU A 446 20.52 30.27 -2.89
CA GLU A 446 19.04 30.19 -2.87
C GLU A 446 18.47 29.09 -3.79
N GLU A 447 19.28 28.45 -4.65
CA GLU A 447 18.76 27.49 -5.65
C GLU A 447 18.70 26.03 -5.16
N GLY A 448 19.38 25.69 -4.06
CA GLY A 448 19.48 24.30 -3.56
C GLY A 448 18.46 23.91 -2.48
N GLU A 449 17.76 24.87 -1.88
CA GLU A 449 16.80 24.63 -0.78
C GLU A 449 15.38 24.29 -1.28
N ASP A 450 15.07 24.64 -2.53
CA ASP A 450 13.71 24.54 -3.08
C ASP A 450 13.29 23.08 -3.40
N ASN A 451 14.26 22.20 -3.73
CA ASN A 451 13.99 20.76 -3.93
C ASN A 451 13.63 20.05 -2.61
N LEU A 452 14.03 20.58 -1.45
CA LEU A 452 13.78 19.96 -0.15
C LEU A 452 12.47 20.46 0.49
N LEU A 453 12.06 21.70 0.23
CA LEU A 453 10.92 22.38 0.86
C LEU A 453 9.69 22.42 -0.07
N CYS A 454 9.40 21.32 -0.75
CA CYS A 454 8.29 21.22 -1.70
C CYS A 454 7.28 20.12 -1.31
N ASN A 455 6.06 20.22 -1.82
CA ASN A 455 5.04 19.18 -1.66
C ASN A 455 5.50 17.83 -2.23
N LEU A 456 6.33 17.85 -3.28
CA LEU A 456 6.92 16.64 -3.86
C LEU A 456 7.76 15.89 -2.82
N ARG A 457 8.55 16.60 -2.00
CA ARG A 457 9.38 15.96 -0.97
C ARG A 457 8.52 15.25 0.08
N GLU A 458 7.45 15.88 0.55
CA GLU A 458 6.53 15.23 1.50
C GLU A 458 5.87 14.00 0.89
N VAL A 459 5.44 14.08 -0.37
CA VAL A 459 4.85 12.95 -1.11
C VAL A 459 5.87 11.80 -1.24
N GLN A 460 7.11 12.11 -1.62
CA GLN A 460 8.20 11.13 -1.68
C GLN A 460 8.41 10.44 -0.33
N CYS A 461 8.41 11.20 0.78
CA CYS A 461 8.53 10.63 2.12
C CYS A 461 7.36 9.69 2.46
N LEU A 462 6.11 10.10 2.18
CA LEU A 462 4.94 9.26 2.42
C LEU A 462 4.98 7.96 1.60
N ILE A 463 5.39 8.05 0.33
CA ILE A 463 5.57 6.88 -0.53
C ILE A 463 6.68 5.99 0.04
N CYS A 464 7.84 6.54 0.42
CA CYS A 464 8.91 5.77 1.05
C CYS A 464 8.45 5.09 2.34
N CYS A 465 7.63 5.75 3.17
CA CYS A 465 7.03 5.13 4.36
C CYS A 465 6.12 3.95 4.00
N LEU A 466 5.25 4.08 2.98
CA LEU A 466 4.41 2.97 2.55
C LEU A 466 5.26 1.82 1.99
N LEU A 467 6.23 2.11 1.10
CA LEU A 467 7.13 1.10 0.54
C LEU A 467 7.93 0.38 1.63
N HIS A 468 8.37 1.12 2.65
CA HIS A 468 8.99 0.52 3.83
C HIS A 468 8.05 -0.49 4.51
N GLN A 469 6.81 -0.11 4.80
CA GLN A 469 5.83 -1.02 5.40
C GLN A 469 5.54 -2.24 4.51
N MET A 470 5.41 -2.03 3.20
CA MET A 470 5.21 -3.12 2.24
C MET A 470 6.39 -4.11 2.25
N TYR A 471 7.64 -3.62 2.26
CA TYR A 471 8.84 -4.46 2.30
C TYR A 471 9.03 -5.19 3.63
N ILE A 472 8.57 -4.60 4.74
CA ILE A 472 8.55 -5.27 6.04
C ILE A 472 7.47 -6.37 6.06
N ALA A 473 6.31 -6.13 5.43
CA ALA A 473 5.24 -7.12 5.36
C ALA A 473 5.59 -8.30 4.44
N ASP A 474 6.22 -8.04 3.29
CA ASP A 474 6.69 -9.06 2.37
C ASP A 474 8.05 -8.67 1.76
N PRO A 475 9.17 -9.32 2.13
CA PRO A 475 10.49 -8.99 1.58
C PRO A 475 10.63 -9.41 0.10
N ASN A 476 9.79 -10.32 -0.41
CA ASN A 476 9.90 -10.81 -1.77
C ASN A 476 9.47 -9.77 -2.81
N ILE A 477 8.53 -8.88 -2.47
CA ILE A 477 8.17 -7.77 -3.37
C ILE A 477 9.33 -6.81 -3.58
N ALA A 478 10.17 -6.57 -2.57
CA ALA A 478 11.37 -5.77 -2.71
C ALA A 478 12.33 -6.41 -3.71
N LYS A 479 12.58 -7.72 -3.57
CA LYS A 479 13.38 -8.48 -4.54
C LYS A 479 12.81 -8.36 -5.94
N LEU A 480 11.52 -8.62 -6.13
CA LEU A 480 10.87 -8.58 -7.44
C LEU A 480 10.98 -7.20 -8.11
N VAL A 481 10.73 -6.11 -7.37
CA VAL A 481 10.83 -4.73 -7.89
C VAL A 481 12.26 -4.40 -8.32
N HIS A 482 13.27 -4.80 -7.55
CA HIS A 482 14.68 -4.58 -7.93
C HIS A 482 15.13 -5.47 -9.09
N PHE A 483 14.53 -6.65 -9.26
CA PHE A 483 14.69 -7.47 -10.46
C PHE A 483 13.97 -6.87 -11.68
N GLN A 484 12.90 -6.10 -11.50
CA GLN A 484 12.27 -5.34 -12.58
C GLN A 484 13.08 -4.09 -12.95
N GLY A 485 13.66 -3.41 -11.95
CA GLY A 485 14.39 -2.16 -12.10
C GLY A 485 13.45 -0.95 -12.11
N TYR A 486 14.03 0.23 -11.87
CA TYR A 486 13.35 1.53 -11.90
C TYR A 486 14.38 2.64 -12.22
N PRO A 487 13.94 3.87 -12.57
CA PRO A 487 14.84 4.95 -12.96
C PRO A 487 15.90 5.30 -11.89
N CYS A 488 17.13 5.62 -12.34
CA CYS A 488 18.30 5.82 -11.48
C CYS A 488 18.15 7.03 -10.53
N GLU A 489 17.35 8.01 -10.93
CA GLU A 489 17.05 9.22 -10.18
C GLU A 489 16.38 8.91 -8.83
N LEU A 490 15.70 7.77 -8.74
CA LEU A 490 15.01 7.33 -7.53
C LEU A 490 15.89 6.54 -6.58
N LEU A 491 17.05 6.01 -7.02
CA LEU A 491 17.97 5.26 -6.17
C LEU A 491 18.43 6.03 -4.92
N PRO A 492 18.92 7.29 -5.00
CA PRO A 492 19.30 8.02 -3.80
C PRO A 492 18.11 8.29 -2.88
N LEU A 493 16.91 8.47 -3.45
CA LEU A 493 15.68 8.69 -2.68
C LEU A 493 15.27 7.42 -1.92
N THR A 494 15.16 6.28 -2.60
CA THR A 494 14.68 5.03 -2.00
C THR A 494 15.66 4.49 -0.98
N VAL A 495 16.98 4.54 -1.25
CA VAL A 495 18.01 4.03 -0.34
C VAL A 495 18.09 4.86 0.95
N ALA A 496 17.98 6.18 0.86
CA ALA A 496 18.01 7.06 2.04
C ALA A 496 16.64 7.14 2.76
N GLY A 497 15.53 7.02 2.01
CA GLY A 497 14.17 7.16 2.52
C GLY A 497 13.56 5.88 3.10
N ILE A 498 14.05 4.70 2.70
CA ILE A 498 13.51 3.39 3.12
C ILE A 498 14.55 2.66 3.99
N PRO A 499 14.37 2.59 5.32
CA PRO A 499 15.34 1.96 6.22
C PRO A 499 15.54 0.45 5.97
N SER A 500 14.53 -0.23 5.45
CA SER A 500 14.59 -1.68 5.15
C SER A 500 15.41 -2.03 3.91
N MET A 501 16.00 -1.05 3.20
CA MET A 501 16.71 -1.30 1.94
C MET A 501 18.00 -2.14 2.09
N HIS A 502 18.56 -2.23 3.31
CA HIS A 502 19.73 -3.06 3.58
C HIS A 502 19.52 -4.55 3.30
N ILE A 503 18.26 -5.04 3.31
CA ILE A 503 17.92 -6.42 2.91
C ILE A 503 18.31 -6.73 1.47
N CYS A 504 18.41 -5.71 0.60
CA CYS A 504 18.74 -5.88 -0.80
C CYS A 504 20.17 -6.43 -1.01
N LEU A 505 21.07 -6.25 -0.04
CA LEU A 505 22.42 -6.82 -0.06
C LEU A 505 22.40 -8.36 -0.14
N ASP A 506 21.31 -9.01 0.26
CA ASP A 506 21.17 -10.47 0.27
C ASP A 506 21.01 -11.04 -1.13
N PHE A 507 20.29 -10.34 -2.01
CA PHE A 507 19.99 -10.79 -3.37
C PHE A 507 20.73 -10.00 -4.47
N ILE A 508 21.53 -8.98 -4.14
CA ILE A 508 22.38 -8.29 -5.13
C ILE A 508 23.32 -9.25 -5.89
N PRO A 509 24.01 -10.22 -5.25
CA PRO A 509 24.82 -11.19 -5.99
C PRO A 509 24.02 -11.99 -7.02
N GLU A 510 22.78 -12.35 -6.69
CA GLU A 510 21.85 -13.05 -7.57
C GLU A 510 21.39 -12.15 -8.74
N LEU A 511 21.22 -10.85 -8.48
CA LEU A 511 20.86 -9.86 -9.49
C LEU A 511 22.04 -9.55 -10.44
N ILE A 512 23.27 -9.54 -9.94
CA ILE A 512 24.49 -9.40 -10.75
C ILE A 512 24.71 -10.63 -11.65
N ALA A 513 24.28 -11.81 -11.21
CA ALA A 513 24.42 -13.04 -11.97
C ALA A 513 23.41 -13.17 -13.14
N GLN A 514 22.49 -12.21 -13.32
CA GLN A 514 21.53 -12.23 -14.42
C GLN A 514 22.22 -12.04 -15.78
N PRO A 515 21.72 -12.66 -16.86
CA PRO A 515 22.32 -12.54 -18.19
C PRO A 515 22.07 -11.17 -18.86
N GLU A 516 21.06 -10.41 -18.42
CA GLU A 516 20.74 -9.10 -18.97
C GLU A 516 21.64 -7.99 -18.39
N LEU A 517 22.32 -7.23 -19.26
CA LEU A 517 23.21 -6.13 -18.85
C LEU A 517 22.49 -5.03 -18.07
N GLU A 518 21.24 -4.74 -18.41
CA GLU A 518 20.45 -3.72 -17.71
C GLU A 518 20.27 -4.05 -16.22
N LYS A 519 20.07 -5.33 -15.90
CA LYS A 519 19.92 -5.80 -14.51
C LYS A 519 21.24 -5.74 -13.77
N GLN A 520 22.34 -6.10 -14.43
CA GLN A 520 23.69 -5.96 -13.88
C GLN A 520 24.02 -4.50 -13.58
N ILE A 521 23.77 -3.58 -14.52
CA ILE A 521 24.00 -2.15 -14.34
C ILE A 521 23.20 -1.62 -13.15
N PHE A 522 21.91 -1.92 -13.10
CA PHE A 522 21.04 -1.52 -12.00
C PHE A 522 21.51 -2.07 -10.65
N ALA A 523 21.95 -3.35 -10.60
CA ALA A 523 22.48 -3.95 -9.38
C ALA A 523 23.74 -3.23 -8.87
N ILE A 524 24.64 -2.85 -9.78
CA ILE A 524 25.89 -2.14 -9.45
C ILE A 524 25.59 -0.72 -8.94
N GLN A 525 24.63 -0.03 -9.56
CA GLN A 525 24.20 1.31 -9.12
C GLN A 525 23.50 1.25 -7.74
N LEU A 526 22.57 0.31 -7.56
CA LEU A 526 21.91 0.08 -6.27
C LEU A 526 22.93 -0.25 -5.18
N LEU A 527 23.87 -1.15 -5.47
CA LEU A 527 24.94 -1.51 -4.54
C LEU A 527 25.79 -0.28 -4.18
N SER A 528 26.15 0.55 -5.15
CA SER A 528 26.88 1.81 -4.92
C SER A 528 26.16 2.72 -3.93
N HIS A 529 24.86 2.94 -4.11
CA HIS A 529 24.04 3.73 -3.18
C HIS A 529 23.89 3.06 -1.81
N LEU A 530 23.82 1.72 -1.75
CA LEU A 530 23.79 1.00 -0.47
C LEU A 530 25.12 1.07 0.26
N CYS A 531 26.25 1.05 -0.44
CA CYS A 531 27.57 1.14 0.19
C CYS A 531 27.81 2.51 0.81
N ILE A 532 27.40 3.59 0.15
CA ILE A 532 27.53 4.95 0.71
C ILE A 532 26.62 5.16 1.92
N GLN A 533 25.42 4.55 1.94
CA GLN A 533 24.48 4.67 3.04
C GLN A 533 24.76 3.69 4.20
N TYR A 534 25.18 2.47 3.89
CA TYR A 534 25.36 1.36 4.84
C TYR A 534 26.78 0.78 4.75
N ALA A 535 27.68 1.30 5.58
CA ALA A 535 29.06 0.83 5.71
C ALA A 535 29.14 -0.45 6.57
N LEU A 536 28.81 -1.60 5.96
CA LEU A 536 28.82 -2.93 6.62
C LEU A 536 29.90 -3.85 6.02
N PRO A 537 30.47 -4.80 6.79
CA PRO A 537 31.41 -5.80 6.24
C PRO A 537 30.83 -6.63 5.09
N LYS A 538 29.54 -6.98 5.18
CA LYS A 538 28.80 -7.64 4.09
C LYS A 538 28.69 -6.77 2.84
N SER A 539 28.43 -5.47 3.03
CA SER A 539 28.40 -4.49 1.94
C SER A 539 29.76 -4.41 1.24
N LEU A 540 30.87 -4.38 1.99
CA LEU A 540 32.23 -4.44 1.45
C LEU A 540 32.50 -5.72 0.65
N SER A 541 32.10 -6.89 1.16
CA SER A 541 32.32 -8.16 0.45
C SER A 541 31.53 -8.22 -0.87
N VAL A 542 30.30 -7.71 -0.88
CA VAL A 542 29.46 -7.65 -2.09
C VAL A 542 29.99 -6.60 -3.07
N ALA A 543 30.49 -5.45 -2.58
CA ALA A 543 31.16 -4.44 -3.41
C ALA A 543 32.42 -5.01 -4.09
N ARG A 544 33.24 -5.77 -3.36
CA ARG A 544 34.41 -6.46 -3.95
C ARG A 544 33.99 -7.47 -5.01
N LEU A 545 32.93 -8.25 -4.77
CA LEU A 545 32.38 -9.17 -5.76
C LEU A 545 31.93 -8.42 -7.03
N ALA A 546 31.22 -7.31 -6.87
CA ALA A 546 30.79 -6.45 -7.97
C ALA A 546 31.97 -5.92 -8.80
N VAL A 547 33.03 -5.44 -8.15
CA VAL A 547 34.27 -4.98 -8.84
C VAL A 547 34.92 -6.13 -9.63
N ASN A 548 35.00 -7.33 -9.04
CA ASN A 548 35.56 -8.51 -9.72
C ASN A 548 34.74 -8.95 -10.94
N VAL A 549 33.41 -8.95 -10.82
CA VAL A 549 32.50 -9.24 -11.94
C VAL A 549 32.63 -8.17 -13.03
N MET A 550 32.72 -6.89 -12.67
CA MET A 550 32.92 -5.79 -13.61
C MET A 550 34.22 -5.96 -14.42
N GLY A 551 35.33 -6.32 -13.76
CA GLY A 551 36.59 -6.62 -14.42
C GLY A 551 36.53 -7.84 -15.34
N THR A 552 35.78 -8.87 -14.96
CA THR A 552 35.56 -10.06 -15.80
C THR A 552 34.70 -9.72 -17.03
N LEU A 553 33.68 -8.89 -16.87
CA LEU A 553 32.79 -8.44 -17.96
C LEU A 553 33.53 -7.62 -19.02
N LEU A 554 34.60 -6.90 -18.64
CA LEU A 554 35.40 -6.12 -19.58
C LEU A 554 35.98 -6.95 -20.73
N THR A 555 36.39 -8.20 -20.46
CA THR A 555 37.05 -9.07 -21.44
C THR A 555 36.08 -9.88 -22.29
N VAL A 556 34.87 -10.14 -21.79
CA VAL A 556 33.85 -10.95 -22.49
C VAL A 556 32.86 -10.11 -23.31
N LEU A 557 32.71 -8.81 -23.01
CA LEU A 557 31.80 -7.93 -23.73
C LEU A 557 32.44 -7.32 -25.00
N THR A 558 31.63 -7.27 -26.06
CA THR A 558 31.92 -6.52 -27.30
C THR A 558 31.97 -5.01 -27.05
N GLN A 559 32.66 -4.24 -27.89
CA GLN A 559 32.81 -2.78 -27.79
C GLN A 559 31.48 -2.02 -27.54
N ALA A 560 30.43 -2.26 -28.34
CA ALA A 560 29.14 -1.59 -28.17
C ALA A 560 28.48 -1.88 -26.80
N LYS A 561 28.54 -3.14 -26.34
CA LYS A 561 28.04 -3.55 -25.02
C LYS A 561 28.89 -3.02 -23.87
N ARG A 562 30.22 -2.91 -24.08
CA ARG A 562 31.16 -2.33 -23.12
C ARG A 562 30.83 -0.86 -22.88
N TYR A 563 30.61 -0.09 -23.94
CA TYR A 563 30.17 1.31 -23.84
C TYR A 563 28.89 1.44 -23.00
N ALA A 564 27.84 0.70 -23.37
CA ALA A 564 26.54 0.75 -22.67
C ALA A 564 26.62 0.31 -21.20
N PHE A 565 27.54 -0.60 -20.85
CA PHE A 565 27.72 -1.11 -19.50
C PHE A 565 28.58 -0.19 -18.62
N PHE A 566 29.71 0.31 -19.14
CA PHE A 566 30.66 1.10 -18.34
C PHE A 566 30.22 2.57 -18.16
N MET A 567 29.56 3.18 -19.14
CA MET A 567 29.06 4.57 -19.01
C MET A 567 28.25 4.82 -17.72
N PRO A 568 27.22 4.01 -17.40
CA PRO A 568 26.42 4.20 -16.18
C PRO A 568 27.05 3.63 -14.90
N THR A 569 28.06 2.74 -14.99
CA THR A 569 28.63 2.05 -13.82
C THR A 569 29.93 2.69 -13.30
N LEU A 570 30.59 3.54 -14.08
CA LEU A 570 31.78 4.27 -13.63
C LEU A 570 31.52 5.18 -12.40
N PRO A 571 30.40 5.94 -12.30
CA PRO A 571 30.07 6.68 -11.08
C PRO A 571 29.91 5.79 -9.83
N SER A 572 29.51 4.54 -10.02
CA SER A 572 29.39 3.56 -8.93
C SER A 572 30.75 3.21 -8.32
N LEU A 573 31.82 3.19 -9.13
CA LEU A 573 33.19 2.97 -8.64
C LEU A 573 33.68 4.14 -7.78
N VAL A 574 33.32 5.37 -8.14
CA VAL A 574 33.62 6.57 -7.32
C VAL A 574 33.00 6.44 -5.93
N SER A 575 31.75 5.97 -5.88
CA SER A 575 31.02 5.76 -4.63
C SER A 575 31.58 4.60 -3.81
N PHE A 576 32.03 3.51 -4.44
CA PHE A 576 32.73 2.42 -3.74
C PHE A 576 34.06 2.88 -3.12
N CYS A 577 34.85 3.67 -3.85
CA CYS A 577 36.06 4.30 -3.31
C CYS A 577 35.76 5.19 -2.11
N ARG A 578 34.67 5.98 -2.18
CA ARG A 578 34.24 6.87 -1.09
C ARG A 578 33.78 6.10 0.14
N ALA A 579 33.03 5.02 -0.04
CA ALA A 579 32.53 4.21 1.07
C ALA A 579 33.61 3.30 1.68
N PHE A 580 34.50 2.74 0.84
CA PHE A 580 35.45 1.70 1.21
C PHE A 580 36.87 2.01 0.74
N PRO A 581 37.69 2.66 1.58
CA PRO A 581 39.09 2.88 1.30
C PRO A 581 39.91 1.63 0.91
N PRO A 582 39.65 0.43 1.46
CA PRO A 582 40.40 -0.78 1.06
C PRO A 582 40.25 -1.18 -0.42
N LEU A 583 39.28 -0.63 -1.17
CA LEU A 583 39.05 -0.97 -2.58
C LEU A 583 39.79 -0.05 -3.57
N TYR A 584 40.51 0.98 -3.09
CA TYR A 584 41.20 1.93 -3.99
C TYR A 584 42.14 1.25 -4.98
N GLU A 585 42.98 0.32 -4.51
CA GLU A 585 43.96 -0.35 -5.37
C GLU A 585 43.27 -1.21 -6.46
N ASP A 586 42.29 -2.00 -6.06
CA ASP A 586 41.49 -2.84 -6.98
C ASP A 586 40.78 -1.97 -8.03
N ILE A 587 40.13 -0.88 -7.63
CA ILE A 587 39.38 0.02 -8.53
C ILE A 587 40.33 0.78 -9.46
N MET A 588 41.48 1.26 -8.98
CA MET A 588 42.48 1.90 -9.84
C MET A 588 43.03 0.93 -10.88
N SER A 589 43.32 -0.32 -10.49
CA SER A 589 43.77 -1.35 -11.43
C SER A 589 42.73 -1.61 -12.52
N LEU A 590 41.45 -1.65 -12.16
CA LEU A 590 40.33 -1.82 -13.08
C LEU A 590 40.19 -0.62 -14.02
N LEU A 591 40.22 0.62 -13.51
CA LEU A 591 40.12 1.83 -14.34
C LEU A 591 41.28 1.93 -15.35
N ILE A 592 42.50 1.55 -14.95
CA ILE A 592 43.65 1.48 -15.86
C ILE A 592 43.41 0.43 -16.96
N GLN A 593 42.90 -0.74 -16.61
CA GLN A 593 42.58 -1.79 -17.59
C GLN A 593 41.51 -1.33 -18.58
N ILE A 594 40.43 -0.70 -18.11
CA ILE A 594 39.38 -0.14 -18.97
C ILE A 594 39.96 0.94 -19.88
N GLY A 595 40.80 1.84 -19.35
CA GLY A 595 41.44 2.91 -20.12
C GLY A 595 42.38 2.39 -21.22
N GLN A 596 43.13 1.32 -20.96
CA GLN A 596 43.98 0.68 -21.98
C GLN A 596 43.18 0.04 -23.12
N VAL A 597 42.04 -0.58 -22.79
CA VAL A 597 41.11 -1.12 -23.79
C VAL A 597 40.53 0.01 -24.64
N CYS A 598 40.07 1.10 -24.02
CA CYS A 598 39.53 2.26 -24.74
C CYS A 598 40.60 2.92 -25.63
N ALA A 599 41.85 3.03 -25.16
CA ALA A 599 42.94 3.57 -25.97
C ALA A 599 43.22 2.71 -27.22
N SER A 600 43.11 1.39 -27.10
CA SER A 600 43.20 0.46 -28.24
C SER A 600 42.03 0.61 -29.21
N ASP A 601 40.80 0.71 -28.69
CA ASP A 601 39.59 0.88 -29.51
C ASP A 601 39.63 2.19 -30.31
N VAL A 602 40.01 3.29 -29.65
CA VAL A 602 40.16 4.61 -30.31
C VAL A 602 41.27 4.60 -31.37
N ALA A 603 42.38 3.90 -31.14
CA ALA A 603 43.48 3.82 -32.11
C ALA A 603 43.14 2.96 -33.34
N THR A 604 42.10 2.12 -33.26
CA THR A 604 41.73 1.16 -34.32
C THR A 604 40.91 1.82 -35.44
N GLN A 605 40.20 2.91 -35.17
CA GLN A 605 39.33 3.59 -36.14
C GLN A 605 39.67 5.08 -36.20
N THR A 606 39.80 5.66 -37.39
CA THR A 606 40.07 7.10 -37.57
C THR A 606 38.87 7.94 -37.10
N ARG A 607 39.07 8.86 -36.15
CA ARG A 607 37.99 9.68 -35.55
C ARG A 607 38.19 11.17 -35.82
N ASP A 608 37.11 11.94 -35.68
CA ASP A 608 37.09 13.41 -35.88
C ASP A 608 37.79 14.18 -34.74
N ILE A 609 37.93 13.56 -33.57
CA ILE A 609 38.64 14.08 -32.39
C ILE A 609 39.63 13.01 -31.94
N ASP A 610 40.91 13.36 -31.88
CA ASP A 610 41.97 12.48 -31.36
C ASP A 610 42.17 12.74 -29.85
N PRO A 611 41.56 11.95 -28.94
CA PRO A 611 41.68 12.16 -27.50
C PRO A 611 43.13 11.96 -26.99
N ILE A 612 43.94 11.23 -27.75
CA ILE A 612 45.37 11.02 -27.50
C ILE A 612 46.14 12.35 -27.65
N ILE A 613 45.79 13.15 -28.65
CA ILE A 613 46.41 14.46 -28.91
C ILE A 613 45.92 15.49 -27.87
N THR A 614 44.64 15.46 -27.48
CA THR A 614 44.12 16.36 -26.44
C THR A 614 44.76 16.08 -25.07
N ARG A 615 44.99 14.81 -24.71
CA ARG A 615 45.70 14.46 -23.46
C ARG A 615 47.13 15.02 -23.45
N LEU A 616 47.82 14.94 -24.59
CA LEU A 616 49.16 15.51 -24.75
C LEU A 616 49.13 17.05 -24.79
N GLN A 617 48.09 17.68 -25.33
CA GLN A 617 47.92 19.14 -25.32
C GLN A 617 47.67 19.67 -23.90
N GLN A 618 46.81 19.02 -23.11
CA GLN A 618 46.58 19.40 -21.71
C GLN A 618 47.83 19.24 -20.83
N ILE A 619 48.59 18.16 -21.03
CA ILE A 619 49.89 17.93 -20.35
C ILE A 619 50.93 18.97 -20.79
N LYS A 620 50.91 19.41 -22.05
CA LYS A 620 51.84 20.39 -22.60
C LYS A 620 51.49 21.84 -22.22
N GLU A 621 50.23 22.16 -21.97
CA GLU A 621 49.77 23.50 -21.61
C GLU A 621 49.88 23.82 -20.10
N LYS A 622 49.90 22.84 -19.18
CA LYS A 622 50.07 23.09 -17.72
C LYS A 622 50.97 22.06 -17.00
N PRO A 623 52.29 22.26 -16.97
CA PRO A 623 53.21 21.38 -16.23
C PRO A 623 53.20 21.57 -14.70
N SER A 624 52.71 22.71 -14.18
CA SER A 624 52.87 23.12 -12.77
C SER A 624 51.56 23.36 -11.99
N GLY A 625 50.42 22.89 -12.51
CA GLY A 625 49.09 23.31 -12.04
C GLY A 625 48.20 22.22 -11.42
N TRP A 626 48.75 21.13 -10.87
CA TRP A 626 47.91 20.11 -10.22
C TRP A 626 47.14 20.67 -8.99
N SER A 627 47.63 21.76 -8.40
CA SER A 627 47.00 22.47 -7.27
C SER A 627 45.91 23.49 -7.68
N GLN A 628 45.74 23.77 -8.97
CA GLN A 628 44.88 24.87 -9.45
C GLN A 628 43.77 24.43 -10.42
N LEU A 629 43.59 23.11 -10.63
CA LEU A 629 42.30 22.56 -11.08
C LEU A 629 41.26 22.51 -9.95
N CYS A 630 41.69 22.67 -8.69
CA CYS A 630 40.84 22.55 -7.50
C CYS A 630 39.82 23.67 -7.27
N LYS A 631 39.70 24.69 -8.14
CA LYS A 631 38.74 25.80 -7.90
C LYS A 631 37.92 26.34 -9.08
N ASP A 632 38.23 26.03 -10.33
CA ASP A 632 37.48 26.56 -11.48
C ASP A 632 36.84 25.45 -12.31
N SER A 633 35.64 25.01 -11.91
CA SER A 633 34.75 24.18 -12.73
C SER A 633 33.92 25.00 -13.73
N SER A 634 34.40 26.17 -14.16
CA SER A 634 33.73 27.03 -15.13
C SER A 634 34.70 27.41 -16.24
N TYR A 635 35.08 26.43 -17.06
CA TYR A 635 35.50 26.72 -18.42
C TYR A 635 34.29 26.60 -19.33
N LYS A 636 33.78 27.77 -19.72
CA LYS A 636 32.88 27.97 -20.86
C LYS A 636 33.51 27.33 -22.10
N ASN A 637 33.17 26.08 -22.39
CA ASN A 637 33.16 25.60 -23.76
C ASN A 637 31.74 25.79 -24.27
N GLY A 638 31.62 26.64 -25.29
CA GLY A 638 30.37 26.95 -25.94
C GLY A 638 29.64 25.69 -26.38
N SER A 639 28.31 25.79 -26.36
CA SER A 639 27.31 24.89 -26.92
C SER A 639 27.75 24.25 -28.25
N ARG A 640 28.47 23.12 -28.17
CA ARG A 640 28.57 22.15 -29.25
C ARG A 640 28.04 20.84 -28.73
N ASP A 641 26.84 20.53 -29.20
CA ASP A 641 26.10 19.29 -29.12
C ASP A 641 26.91 18.10 -28.56
N THR A 642 26.71 17.80 -27.28
CA THR A 642 27.16 16.55 -26.64
C THR A 642 26.52 15.30 -27.28
N GLY A 643 25.55 15.47 -28.17
CA GLY A 643 24.88 14.39 -28.90
C GLY A 643 25.64 13.83 -30.11
N SER A 644 26.76 14.43 -30.55
CA SER A 644 27.43 14.05 -31.80
C SER A 644 28.88 13.54 -31.66
N MET A 645 29.33 13.17 -30.46
CA MET A 645 30.68 12.60 -30.26
C MET A 645 30.67 11.08 -30.33
N ASP A 646 31.79 10.51 -30.80
CA ASP A 646 31.99 9.07 -30.88
C ASP A 646 31.90 8.39 -29.48
N PRO A 647 31.21 7.23 -29.36
CA PRO A 647 31.02 6.55 -28.07
C PRO A 647 32.33 6.20 -27.36
N ASP A 648 33.39 5.84 -28.09
CA ASP A 648 34.67 5.48 -27.47
C ASP A 648 35.36 6.70 -26.84
N VAL A 649 35.20 7.87 -27.48
CA VAL A 649 35.72 9.15 -26.97
C VAL A 649 34.92 9.61 -25.75
N GLN A 650 33.60 9.44 -25.76
CA GLN A 650 32.75 9.72 -24.60
C GLN A 650 33.13 8.84 -23.39
N LEU A 651 33.41 7.56 -23.62
CA LEU A 651 33.84 6.66 -22.56
C LEU A 651 35.23 7.04 -22.01
N CYS A 652 36.18 7.41 -22.87
CA CYS A 652 37.48 7.94 -22.44
C CYS A 652 37.31 9.16 -21.50
N HIS A 653 36.49 10.14 -21.90
CA HIS A 653 36.23 11.32 -21.07
C HIS A 653 35.53 10.99 -19.76
N CYS A 654 34.62 10.00 -19.75
CA CYS A 654 33.97 9.53 -18.54
C CYS A 654 34.97 8.88 -17.57
N ILE A 655 35.90 8.07 -18.06
CA ILE A 655 36.98 7.48 -17.26
C ILE A 655 37.88 8.56 -16.67
N GLU A 656 38.32 9.53 -17.48
CA GLU A 656 39.13 10.64 -17.02
C GLU A 656 38.42 11.43 -15.91
N ARG A 657 37.14 11.76 -16.12
CA ARG A 657 36.32 12.46 -15.13
C ARG A 657 36.19 11.67 -13.83
N THR A 658 35.90 10.38 -13.89
CA THR A 658 35.73 9.54 -12.68
C THR A 658 37.04 9.38 -11.90
N VAL A 659 38.18 9.25 -12.59
CA VAL A 659 39.50 9.26 -11.93
C VAL A 659 39.78 10.59 -11.24
N ILE A 660 39.48 11.72 -11.90
CA ILE A 660 39.63 13.05 -11.31
C ILE A 660 38.73 13.21 -10.07
N GLU A 661 37.48 12.77 -10.13
CA GLU A 661 36.56 12.80 -8.99
C GLU A 661 37.06 11.96 -7.82
N ILE A 662 37.60 10.76 -8.09
CA ILE A 662 38.20 9.89 -7.06
C ILE A 662 39.41 10.59 -6.41
N ILE A 663 40.33 11.14 -7.22
CA ILE A 663 41.52 11.83 -6.70
C ILE A 663 41.11 13.04 -5.87
N ASN A 664 40.18 13.86 -6.36
CA ASN A 664 39.71 15.04 -5.63
C ASN A 664 39.12 14.65 -4.27
N MET A 665 38.32 13.59 -4.21
CA MET A 665 37.73 13.07 -2.99
C MET A 665 38.80 12.52 -2.02
N SER A 666 39.75 11.72 -2.51
CA SER A 666 40.85 11.19 -1.68
C SER A 666 41.80 12.26 -1.15
N VAL A 667 42.05 13.33 -1.92
CA VAL A 667 42.97 14.42 -1.54
C VAL A 667 42.30 15.44 -0.60
N SER A 668 41.00 15.70 -0.77
CA SER A 668 40.26 16.65 0.07
C SER A 668 39.81 16.06 1.42
N GLY A 669 39.86 14.74 1.59
CA GLY A 669 39.56 14.06 2.86
C GLY A 669 38.10 14.16 3.30
N ILE A 670 37.18 14.40 2.36
CA ILE A 670 35.73 14.59 2.58
C ILE A 670 34.92 13.43 2.03
#